data_AF-A0A9P6RHC8-F1
#
_entry.id   AF-A0A9P6RHC8-F1
#
_cell.length_a   1.000
_cell.length_b   1.000
_cell.length_c   1.000
_cell.angle_alpha   90.00
_cell.angle_beta   90.00
_cell.angle_gamma   90.00
#
_symmetry.space_group_name_H-M   'P 1'
#
loop_
_entity.id
_entity.type
_entity.pdbx_description
1 polymer ?
#
loop_
_entity_poly.entity_id
_entity_poly.type
_entity_poly.pdbx_seq_one_letter_code
_entity_poly.pdbx_strand_id
1 'polypeptide(L)'
;MYTLSDFDFKLPAELIAQTALANRSASRLLEVDNSRTPAHCIDRHFTELPACIAAGDLLVFNDTKVLKARFFGHKASGGKVEVLIERIIGTHTALAQVRASKRPTVGSTLRLADAFDVTIGQPLEVHADKSKPPPQLDAYAPFYTLHFPADCLSLIERYGRLPLPPYITHDADATDATRYQTVYATNPGAVAAPTAGLHFDEALLAQLDARGVQRATLTLHVGAGTFQPVRTENLAQHRMHSEWYHIPQSLVDAIAHTRAAGRRVIAVGTTSLRALEAATHASDPKEARPHLLRAGSGETDIFITPGYRFRLVDQLVTNFHLPKSTLLMLVSAFAGVDTVRLAYQHAISQQYRFFSYGDAITDGHARRGRLQLNHGTIETPIFMPVGTYGAVKSLSPHELDGIEAQIILGNTFHLWLRPGLEAIAAHGGLHRFIGWQKPILTDSGGFQVFSLGALRKITEEGVTFASPINGDRLFLSPEVSMQVQHKLNSDIAMQFDECTPYATAGVLTTQAEAANSMRLSLRWARRSINEFKQLNNPNALFGIVQGGMHEALRDESLAGLTELDFDGYAIGGLSVGEPKEEMKRILNHVGPRLPADKPHYLMGVGTPEDLVAGVAAGIDMFDCVMPTRNARNGWLFTRFGDLKIKNAAHRHDPRPLDESCACYTCRHFSRAYLHHLHRVGEILGARLNTLHNLHYYLELMHEMRTAIGTCTFSAFVQKFHAERARGVL
;
A
#
# COMPACT_ATOMS: atom_id res chain seq x y z
N MET A 1 -2.25 21.27 -12.40
CA MET A 1 -2.92 21.69 -11.15
C MET A 1 -4.40 21.37 -11.34
N TYR A 2 -5.01 20.60 -10.44
CA TYR A 2 -6.40 20.17 -10.59
C TYR A 2 -7.39 21.31 -10.26
N THR A 3 -8.54 21.28 -10.90
CA THR A 3 -9.65 22.23 -10.79
C THR A 3 -10.88 21.55 -10.20
N LEU A 4 -11.91 22.31 -9.82
CA LEU A 4 -13.17 21.73 -9.33
C LEU A 4 -13.82 20.80 -10.36
N SER A 5 -13.75 21.14 -11.66
CA SER A 5 -14.31 20.34 -12.74
C SER A 5 -13.68 18.95 -12.87
N ASP A 6 -12.42 18.78 -12.41
CA ASP A 6 -11.76 17.47 -12.41
C ASP A 6 -12.41 16.44 -11.48
N PHE A 7 -13.22 16.91 -10.52
CA PHE A 7 -13.92 16.09 -9.53
C PHE A 7 -15.43 16.04 -9.80
N ASP A 8 -15.85 16.40 -11.02
CA ASP A 8 -17.24 16.26 -11.46
C ASP A 8 -17.48 14.88 -12.09
N PHE A 9 -18.66 14.31 -11.84
CA PHE A 9 -19.13 13.10 -12.49
C PHE A 9 -20.65 13.00 -12.39
N LYS A 10 -21.28 12.32 -13.36
CA LYS A 10 -22.74 12.14 -13.38
C LYS A 10 -23.14 11.00 -12.44
N LEU A 11 -23.70 11.35 -11.29
CA LEU A 11 -24.30 10.39 -10.35
C LEU A 11 -25.82 10.29 -10.55
N PRO A 12 -26.37 9.13 -10.94
CA PRO A 12 -27.81 8.91 -10.97
C PRO A 12 -28.43 9.06 -9.56
N ALA A 13 -29.58 9.74 -9.47
CA ALA A 13 -30.20 10.07 -8.19
C ALA A 13 -30.66 8.82 -7.41
N GLU A 14 -31.03 7.76 -8.13
CA GLU A 14 -31.44 6.46 -7.60
C GLU A 14 -30.31 5.71 -6.87
N LEU A 15 -29.04 6.05 -7.13
CA LEU A 15 -27.89 5.45 -6.43
C LEU A 15 -27.56 6.15 -5.10
N ILE A 16 -28.19 7.30 -4.80
CA ILE A 16 -28.04 8.00 -3.53
C ILE A 16 -28.87 7.26 -2.48
N ALA A 17 -28.22 6.63 -1.51
CA ALA A 17 -28.88 5.83 -0.49
C ALA A 17 -29.78 6.70 0.41
N GLN A 18 -31.10 6.57 0.25
CA GLN A 18 -32.09 7.28 1.07
C GLN A 18 -32.24 6.65 2.46
N THR A 19 -32.27 5.31 2.54
CA THR A 19 -32.51 4.57 3.79
C THR A 19 -31.37 3.59 4.12
N ALA A 20 -31.18 3.25 5.39
CA ALA A 20 -30.23 2.23 5.79
C ALA A 20 -30.67 0.82 5.36
N LEU A 21 -29.71 -0.09 5.14
CA LEU A 21 -30.02 -1.53 5.04
C LEU A 21 -30.49 -2.10 6.38
N ALA A 22 -31.25 -3.19 6.34
CA ALA A 22 -31.71 -3.91 7.53
C ALA A 22 -30.53 -4.26 8.47
N ASN A 23 -29.45 -4.81 7.91
CA ASN A 23 -28.21 -5.12 8.63
C ASN A 23 -27.12 -4.08 8.31
N ARG A 24 -26.24 -3.74 9.25
CA ARG A 24 -25.14 -2.76 9.05
C ARG A 24 -24.10 -3.27 8.07
N SER A 25 -23.66 -4.50 8.29
CA SER A 25 -22.64 -5.18 7.49
C SER A 25 -23.15 -5.74 6.15
N ALA A 26 -24.44 -5.59 5.82
CA ALA A 26 -25.00 -6.04 4.54
C ALA A 26 -24.65 -5.12 3.36
N SER A 27 -24.00 -3.99 3.60
CA SER A 27 -23.47 -3.14 2.54
C SER A 27 -22.42 -3.87 1.70
N ARG A 28 -22.20 -3.38 0.48
CA ARG A 28 -21.09 -3.83 -0.35
C ARG A 28 -19.82 -3.09 0.03
N LEU A 29 -18.71 -3.69 -0.33
CA LEU A 29 -17.37 -3.15 -0.24
C LEU A 29 -16.76 -3.22 -1.66
N LEU A 30 -16.25 -2.12 -2.16
CA LEU A 30 -15.46 -2.06 -3.38
C LEU A 30 -13.99 -1.98 -2.98
N GLU A 31 -13.27 -3.09 -2.96
CA GLU A 31 -11.82 -2.99 -2.82
C GLU A 31 -11.25 -2.41 -4.12
N VAL A 32 -10.53 -1.31 -4.02
CA VAL A 32 -9.85 -0.63 -5.11
C VAL A 32 -8.37 -0.87 -4.95
N ASP A 33 -7.86 -1.79 -5.75
CA ASP A 33 -6.46 -2.16 -5.81
C ASP A 33 -5.71 -1.14 -6.68
N ASN A 34 -5.02 -0.20 -6.04
CA ASN A 34 -4.28 0.87 -6.71
C ASN A 34 -2.86 0.45 -7.13
N SER A 35 -2.47 -0.80 -6.85
CA SER A 35 -1.18 -1.36 -7.23
C SER A 35 -0.96 -1.47 -8.75
N ARG A 36 -1.99 -1.17 -9.55
CA ARG A 36 -1.99 -1.26 -11.01
C ARG A 36 -2.44 0.03 -11.65
N THR A 37 -2.05 0.23 -12.91
CA THR A 37 -2.54 1.32 -13.74
C THR A 37 -3.13 0.76 -15.04
N PRO A 38 -4.45 0.88 -15.26
CA PRO A 38 -5.43 1.51 -14.37
C PRO A 38 -5.73 0.65 -13.13
N ALA A 39 -6.14 1.30 -12.03
CA ALA A 39 -6.50 0.62 -10.77
C ALA A 39 -7.66 -0.35 -10.99
N HIS A 40 -7.72 -1.44 -10.21
CA HIS A 40 -8.77 -2.45 -10.36
C HIS A 40 -9.79 -2.40 -9.22
N CYS A 41 -11.05 -2.64 -9.57
CA CYS A 41 -12.21 -2.61 -8.70
C CYS A 41 -12.72 -4.04 -8.40
N ILE A 42 -12.76 -4.42 -7.12
CA ILE A 42 -13.14 -5.76 -6.65
C ILE A 42 -14.43 -5.65 -5.85
N ASP A 43 -15.50 -6.25 -6.37
CA ASP A 43 -16.78 -6.31 -5.71
C ASP A 43 -16.78 -7.32 -4.54
N ARG A 44 -17.11 -6.84 -3.34
CA ARG A 44 -17.22 -7.63 -2.10
C ARG A 44 -18.45 -7.24 -1.29
N HIS A 45 -18.74 -8.02 -0.26
CA HIS A 45 -19.59 -7.62 0.85
C HIS A 45 -18.78 -7.04 2.01
N PHE A 46 -19.37 -6.13 2.78
CA PHE A 46 -18.68 -5.50 3.91
C PHE A 46 -18.36 -6.50 5.04
N THR A 47 -19.13 -7.58 5.16
CA THR A 47 -18.81 -8.73 6.01
C THR A 47 -17.47 -9.40 5.68
N GLU A 48 -16.92 -9.19 4.48
CA GLU A 48 -15.62 -9.72 4.05
C GLU A 48 -14.44 -8.79 4.41
N LEU A 49 -14.71 -7.60 4.97
CA LEU A 49 -13.66 -6.68 5.44
C LEU A 49 -12.58 -7.35 6.32
N PRO A 50 -12.89 -8.27 7.25
CA PRO A 50 -11.88 -8.92 8.08
C PRO A 50 -10.87 -9.76 7.29
N ALA A 51 -11.20 -10.16 6.06
CA ALA A 51 -10.27 -10.86 5.16
C ALA A 51 -9.30 -9.90 4.44
N CYS A 52 -9.60 -8.60 4.43
CA CYS A 52 -8.76 -7.55 3.84
C CYS A 52 -7.74 -6.97 4.85
N ILE A 53 -7.92 -7.28 6.14
CA ILE A 53 -7.15 -6.73 7.26
C ILE A 53 -6.33 -7.84 7.92
N ALA A 54 -5.05 -7.57 8.20
CA ALA A 54 -4.14 -8.54 8.80
C ALA A 54 -4.17 -8.43 10.33
N ALA A 55 -3.83 -9.53 11.01
CA ALA A 55 -3.63 -9.52 12.46
C ALA A 55 -2.56 -8.50 12.85
N GLY A 56 -2.83 -7.71 13.89
CA GLY A 56 -1.96 -6.63 14.37
C GLY A 56 -2.12 -5.29 13.64
N ASP A 57 -2.85 -5.21 12.52
CA ASP A 57 -3.23 -3.92 11.93
C ASP A 57 -4.16 -3.14 12.87
N LEU A 58 -4.12 -1.80 12.80
CA LEU A 58 -4.90 -0.91 13.65
C LEU A 58 -6.01 -0.21 12.85
N LEU A 59 -7.26 -0.42 13.23
CA LEU A 59 -8.39 0.37 12.76
C LEU A 59 -8.62 1.59 13.66
N VAL A 60 -8.61 2.79 13.08
CA VAL A 60 -8.86 4.05 13.78
C VAL A 60 -10.24 4.58 13.44
N PHE A 61 -11.09 4.69 14.45
CA PHE A 61 -12.49 5.09 14.31
C PHE A 61 -12.75 6.50 14.87
N ASN A 62 -13.67 7.24 14.25
CA ASN A 62 -14.24 8.45 14.85
C ASN A 62 -15.43 8.07 15.75
N ASP A 63 -15.29 8.24 17.06
CA ASP A 63 -16.30 7.88 18.07
C ASP A 63 -17.33 8.98 18.39
N THR A 64 -17.41 10.01 17.54
CA THR A 64 -18.37 11.08 17.75
C THR A 64 -19.82 10.59 17.67
N LYS A 65 -20.65 11.08 18.59
CA LYS A 65 -22.09 10.86 18.66
C LYS A 65 -22.83 12.04 18.03
N VAL A 66 -23.79 11.71 17.16
CA VAL A 66 -24.62 12.67 16.44
C VAL A 66 -25.64 13.26 17.40
N LEU A 67 -25.70 14.58 17.45
CA LEU A 67 -26.70 15.30 18.21
C LEU A 67 -28.02 15.35 17.44
N LYS A 68 -29.14 15.35 18.16
CA LYS A 68 -30.45 15.71 17.60
C LYS A 68 -30.53 17.23 17.38
N ALA A 69 -29.61 17.77 16.58
CA ALA A 69 -29.30 19.19 16.52
C ALA A 69 -30.33 20.04 15.75
N ARG A 70 -31.36 19.47 15.12
CA ARG A 70 -32.36 20.23 14.35
C ARG A 70 -33.57 20.56 15.23
N PHE A 71 -33.98 21.83 15.21
CA PHE A 71 -35.19 22.32 15.85
C PHE A 71 -36.05 23.11 14.88
N PHE A 72 -37.36 22.96 15.02
CA PHE A 72 -38.34 23.86 14.43
C PHE A 72 -38.97 24.69 15.54
N GLY A 73 -39.31 25.93 15.23
CA GLY A 73 -39.84 26.84 16.22
C GLY A 73 -40.42 28.11 15.63
N HIS A 74 -40.63 29.10 16.48
CA HIS A 74 -41.11 30.42 16.10
C HIS A 74 -40.40 31.54 16.87
N LYS A 75 -40.23 32.69 16.20
CA LYS A 75 -39.86 33.95 16.83
C LYS A 75 -40.99 34.39 17.75
N ALA A 76 -40.69 35.23 18.74
CA ALA A 76 -41.71 35.93 19.53
C ALA A 76 -42.74 36.70 18.67
N SER A 77 -42.36 37.13 17.46
CA SER A 77 -43.25 37.76 16.46
C SER A 77 -44.14 36.79 15.67
N GLY A 78 -44.11 35.48 15.96
CA GLY A 78 -44.88 34.44 15.29
C GLY A 78 -44.26 33.88 13.99
N GLY A 79 -43.15 34.46 13.51
CA GLY A 79 -42.47 33.97 12.30
C GLY A 79 -41.77 32.63 12.54
N LYS A 80 -42.00 31.63 11.68
CA LYS A 80 -41.35 30.30 11.74
C LYS A 80 -39.82 30.41 11.64
N VAL A 81 -39.13 29.56 12.38
CA VAL A 81 -37.68 29.40 12.35
C VAL A 81 -37.28 27.93 12.31
N GLU A 82 -36.17 27.67 11.63
CA GLU A 82 -35.42 26.42 11.70
C GLU A 82 -34.06 26.71 12.31
N VAL A 83 -33.68 25.93 13.32
CA VAL A 83 -32.41 26.05 14.03
C VAL A 83 -31.63 24.76 13.87
N LEU A 84 -30.37 24.85 13.46
CA LEU A 84 -29.44 23.73 13.42
C LEU A 84 -28.29 24.04 14.37
N ILE A 85 -28.19 23.28 15.46
CA ILE A 85 -27.07 23.39 16.40
C ILE A 85 -25.81 22.89 15.71
N GLU A 86 -24.77 23.72 15.68
CA GLU A 86 -23.47 23.39 15.11
C GLU A 86 -22.56 22.75 16.16
N ARG A 87 -22.46 23.40 17.33
CA ARG A 87 -21.51 23.02 18.38
C ARG A 87 -21.99 23.49 19.73
N ILE A 88 -21.87 22.64 20.74
CA ILE A 88 -22.04 23.05 22.14
C ILE A 88 -20.74 23.71 22.60
N ILE A 89 -20.82 24.96 23.09
CA ILE A 89 -19.66 25.76 23.50
C ILE A 89 -19.67 26.10 25.00
N GLY A 90 -20.68 25.63 25.74
CA GLY A 90 -20.78 25.70 27.19
C GLY A 90 -22.04 24.99 27.68
N THR A 91 -22.20 24.83 28.99
CA THR A 91 -23.36 24.12 29.58
C THR A 91 -24.71 24.68 29.13
N HIS A 92 -24.82 26.00 28.97
CA HIS A 92 -26.06 26.68 28.56
C HIS A 92 -25.95 27.37 27.21
N THR A 93 -24.91 27.08 26.43
CA THR A 93 -24.58 27.89 25.25
C THR A 93 -24.17 27.00 24.08
N ALA A 94 -24.83 27.19 22.94
CA ALA A 94 -24.47 26.50 21.70
C ALA A 94 -24.37 27.47 20.53
N LEU A 95 -23.47 27.17 19.60
CA LEU A 95 -23.40 27.81 18.30
C LEU A 95 -24.42 27.17 17.37
N ALA A 96 -25.21 27.96 16.65
CA ALA A 96 -26.25 27.45 15.78
C ALA A 96 -26.46 28.31 14.53
N GLN A 97 -26.89 27.66 13.45
CA GLN A 97 -27.44 28.35 12.28
C GLN A 97 -28.93 28.57 12.50
N VAL A 98 -29.41 29.80 12.28
CA VAL A 98 -30.83 30.14 12.40
C VAL A 98 -31.36 30.60 11.04
N ARG A 99 -32.24 29.79 10.46
CA ARG A 99 -32.94 30.11 9.20
C ARG A 99 -34.32 30.70 9.52
N ALA A 100 -34.53 31.94 9.10
CA ALA A 100 -35.76 32.69 9.31
C ALA A 100 -35.99 33.68 8.16
N SER A 101 -37.26 34.02 7.85
CA SER A 101 -37.59 34.95 6.75
C SER A 101 -37.02 36.37 6.94
N LYS A 102 -36.76 36.76 8.19
CA LYS A 102 -36.03 37.99 8.54
C LYS A 102 -34.98 37.62 9.59
N ARG A 103 -33.77 38.17 9.44
CA ARG A 103 -32.65 37.94 10.36
C ARG A 103 -33.12 38.12 11.81
N PRO A 104 -32.85 37.15 12.69
CA PRO A 104 -33.18 37.29 14.10
C PRO A 104 -32.39 38.43 14.75
N THR A 105 -33.02 39.17 15.67
CA THR A 105 -32.38 40.26 16.41
C THR A 105 -31.65 39.69 17.63
N VAL A 106 -30.43 40.17 17.91
CA VAL A 106 -29.72 39.82 19.15
C VAL A 106 -30.56 40.22 20.37
N GLY A 107 -30.59 39.36 21.37
CA GLY A 107 -31.41 39.49 22.58
C GLY A 107 -32.86 39.02 22.41
N SER A 108 -33.32 38.72 21.19
CA SER A 108 -34.68 38.19 20.99
C SER A 108 -34.78 36.70 21.31
N THR A 109 -35.99 36.26 21.64
CA THR A 109 -36.29 34.87 22.03
C THR A 109 -36.83 34.05 20.86
N LEU A 110 -36.41 32.79 20.78
CA LEU A 110 -36.97 31.76 19.90
C LEU A 110 -37.60 30.66 20.75
N ARG A 111 -38.87 30.34 20.50
CA ARG A 111 -39.53 29.17 21.07
C ARG A 111 -39.20 27.97 20.20
N LEU A 112 -38.48 26.98 20.75
CA LEU A 112 -38.04 25.78 20.03
C LEU A 112 -38.83 24.54 20.48
N ALA A 113 -39.21 23.70 19.51
CA ALA A 113 -39.98 22.47 19.71
C ALA A 113 -41.27 22.66 20.53
N ASP A 114 -41.83 23.89 20.54
CA ASP A 114 -42.92 24.34 21.40
C ASP A 114 -42.72 24.09 22.91
N ALA A 115 -41.49 23.77 23.33
CA ALA A 115 -41.17 23.27 24.66
C ALA A 115 -40.38 24.27 25.51
N PHE A 116 -39.42 24.99 24.93
CA PHE A 116 -38.56 25.90 25.66
C PHE A 116 -38.13 27.11 24.82
N ASP A 117 -37.67 28.14 25.50
CA ASP A 117 -37.27 29.41 24.93
C ASP A 117 -35.75 29.57 24.99
N VAL A 118 -35.13 29.96 23.87
CA VAL A 118 -33.71 30.30 23.80
C VAL A 118 -33.53 31.77 23.45
N THR A 119 -32.49 32.38 24.01
CA THR A 119 -32.13 33.77 23.70
C THR A 119 -31.03 33.81 22.65
N ILE A 120 -31.22 34.64 21.63
CA ILE A 120 -30.24 34.85 20.56
C ILE A 120 -29.13 35.75 21.06
N GLY A 121 -27.91 35.23 21.12
CA GLY A 121 -26.68 35.96 21.43
C GLY A 121 -26.08 36.64 20.20
N GLN A 122 -24.84 37.10 20.35
CA GLN A 122 -24.11 37.79 19.27
C GLN A 122 -23.89 36.84 18.08
N PRO A 123 -23.98 37.32 16.84
CA PRO A 123 -23.51 36.56 15.70
C PRO A 123 -22.00 36.37 15.79
N LEU A 124 -21.51 35.15 15.59
CA LEU A 124 -20.08 34.92 15.41
C LEU A 124 -19.74 35.07 13.92
N GLU A 125 -18.89 36.06 13.61
CA GLU A 125 -18.08 36.01 12.40
C GLU A 125 -17.06 34.89 12.60
N VAL A 126 -17.28 33.74 11.96
CA VAL A 126 -16.27 32.68 11.92
C VAL A 126 -15.00 33.28 11.33
N HIS A 127 -13.92 33.28 12.11
CA HIS A 127 -12.66 33.99 11.85
C HIS A 127 -12.22 33.96 10.38
N ALA A 128 -12.51 35.03 9.65
CA ALA A 128 -11.68 35.41 8.51
C ALA A 128 -10.50 36.20 9.09
N ASP A 129 -9.31 35.62 9.01
CA ASP A 129 -8.04 36.34 9.08
C ASP A 129 -8.17 37.73 8.42
N LYS A 130 -8.01 38.81 9.22
CA LYS A 130 -8.17 40.21 8.79
C LYS A 130 -7.18 40.63 7.70
N SER A 131 -6.17 39.81 7.40
CA SER A 131 -5.21 40.05 6.31
C SER A 131 -5.70 39.59 4.94
N LYS A 132 -6.89 38.97 4.84
CA LYS A 132 -7.41 38.37 3.60
C LYS A 132 -8.74 38.98 3.19
N PRO A 133 -9.00 39.15 1.88
CA PRO A 133 -10.22 39.78 1.39
C PRO A 133 -11.48 39.03 1.84
N PRO A 134 -12.60 39.75 2.03
CA PRO A 134 -13.87 39.16 2.44
C PRO A 134 -14.39 38.18 1.39
N PRO A 135 -15.04 37.07 1.81
CA PRO A 135 -15.62 36.09 0.88
C PRO A 135 -16.70 36.75 0.00
N GLN A 136 -16.72 36.40 -1.29
CA GLN A 136 -17.79 36.80 -2.21
C GLN A 136 -19.13 36.20 -1.76
N LEU A 137 -20.15 37.07 -1.73
CA LEU A 137 -21.52 36.82 -1.28
C LEU A 137 -22.19 35.61 -1.98
N ASP A 138 -22.89 34.80 -1.16
CA ASP A 138 -24.15 34.07 -1.43
C ASP A 138 -24.16 32.61 -0.91
N ALA A 139 -24.20 32.42 0.42
CA ALA A 139 -24.72 31.17 1.04
C ALA A 139 -24.88 31.15 2.58
N TYR A 140 -24.38 32.11 3.35
CA TYR A 140 -24.32 31.93 4.82
C TYR A 140 -25.54 32.48 5.55
N ALA A 141 -26.30 31.58 6.21
CA ALA A 141 -27.00 31.99 7.42
C ALA A 141 -25.92 32.29 8.49
N PRO A 142 -25.91 33.48 9.11
CA PRO A 142 -24.92 33.79 10.15
C PRO A 142 -25.06 32.79 11.31
N PHE A 143 -23.92 32.38 11.89
CA PHE A 143 -23.92 31.60 13.11
C PHE A 143 -24.26 32.51 14.29
N TYR A 144 -25.22 32.08 15.10
CA TYR A 144 -25.62 32.75 16.33
C TYR A 144 -25.22 31.91 17.51
N THR A 145 -24.75 32.56 18.56
CA THR A 145 -24.76 31.96 19.89
C THR A 145 -26.21 31.87 20.37
N LEU A 146 -26.65 30.71 20.86
CA LEU A 146 -27.94 30.52 21.49
C LEU A 146 -27.74 30.20 22.97
N HIS A 147 -28.46 30.91 23.83
CA HIS A 147 -28.46 30.69 25.27
C HIS A 147 -29.70 29.89 25.67
N PHE A 148 -29.46 28.71 26.24
CA PHE A 148 -30.47 27.75 26.66
C PHE A 148 -30.87 28.01 28.12
N PRO A 149 -32.14 27.75 28.48
CA PRO A 149 -32.66 27.98 29.83
C PRO A 149 -32.21 26.91 30.83
N ALA A 150 -31.66 25.80 30.35
CA ALA A 150 -31.09 24.70 31.14
C ALA A 150 -29.91 24.09 30.36
N ASP A 151 -29.34 23.00 30.87
CA ASP A 151 -28.28 22.26 30.19
C ASP A 151 -28.66 21.97 28.73
N CYS A 152 -27.86 22.51 27.81
CA CYS A 152 -28.18 22.49 26.40
C CYS A 152 -28.16 21.07 25.82
N LEU A 153 -27.24 20.21 26.26
CA LEU A 153 -27.15 18.83 25.81
C LEU A 153 -28.43 18.06 26.18
N SER A 154 -28.90 18.20 27.42
CA SER A 154 -30.13 17.59 27.91
C SER A 154 -31.36 18.01 27.10
N LEU A 155 -31.46 19.31 26.76
CA LEU A 155 -32.56 19.82 25.93
C LEU A 155 -32.48 19.36 24.47
N ILE A 156 -31.26 19.30 23.91
CA ILE A 156 -30.99 18.80 22.56
C ILE A 156 -31.36 17.34 22.43
N GLU A 157 -30.91 16.47 23.35
CA GLU A 157 -31.24 15.05 23.28
C GLU A 157 -32.73 14.76 23.47
N ARG A 158 -33.42 15.58 24.28
CA ARG A 158 -34.83 15.40 24.61
C ARG A 158 -35.79 15.89 23.53
N TYR A 159 -35.56 17.10 23.00
CA TYR A 159 -36.53 17.79 22.14
C TYR A 159 -36.06 17.98 20.70
N GLY A 160 -34.77 17.81 20.46
CA GLY A 160 -34.19 17.96 19.15
C GLY A 160 -34.58 16.84 18.18
N ARG A 161 -34.46 17.11 16.89
CA ARG A 161 -34.61 16.13 15.81
C ARG A 161 -33.27 15.79 15.18
N LEU A 162 -33.12 14.54 14.74
CA LEU A 162 -31.92 14.10 14.05
C LEU A 162 -31.75 14.88 12.73
N PRO A 163 -30.63 15.59 12.54
CA PRO A 163 -30.36 16.30 11.30
C PRO A 163 -29.86 15.31 10.23
N LEU A 164 -30.78 14.79 9.41
CA LEU A 164 -30.35 14.05 8.23
C LEU A 164 -29.72 14.99 7.20
N PRO A 165 -28.71 14.51 6.45
CA PRO A 165 -28.12 15.25 5.33
C PRO A 165 -29.15 15.72 4.31
N PRO A 166 -28.89 16.83 3.59
CA PRO A 166 -29.86 17.41 2.66
C PRO A 166 -30.20 16.53 1.45
N TYR A 167 -29.40 15.51 1.16
CA TYR A 167 -29.67 14.54 0.09
C TYR A 167 -30.60 13.39 0.51
N ILE A 168 -30.94 13.28 1.80
CA ILE A 168 -31.99 12.37 2.28
C ILE A 168 -33.29 13.17 2.31
N THR A 169 -34.27 12.75 1.51
CA THR A 169 -35.46 13.57 1.22
C THR A 169 -36.63 13.34 2.18
N HIS A 170 -36.51 12.38 3.10
CA HIS A 170 -37.52 12.12 4.11
C HIS A 170 -37.09 12.66 5.49
N ASP A 171 -38.08 12.88 6.35
CA ASP A 171 -37.83 13.18 7.76
C ASP A 171 -37.24 11.95 8.47
N ALA A 172 -36.39 12.20 9.48
CA ALA A 172 -35.80 11.15 10.28
C ALA A 172 -36.87 10.34 11.02
N ASP A 173 -36.82 9.02 10.88
CA ASP A 173 -37.70 8.10 11.58
C ASP A 173 -36.98 7.37 12.74
N ALA A 174 -37.67 6.39 13.35
CA ALA A 174 -37.11 5.58 14.42
C ALA A 174 -35.92 4.72 13.95
N THR A 175 -35.92 4.30 12.69
CA THR A 175 -34.82 3.55 12.07
C THR A 175 -33.60 4.46 11.97
N ASP A 176 -33.74 5.67 11.42
CA ASP A 176 -32.63 6.64 11.29
C ASP A 176 -32.02 6.99 12.64
N ALA A 177 -32.86 7.17 13.67
CA ALA A 177 -32.39 7.47 15.03
C ALA A 177 -31.43 6.40 15.57
N THR A 178 -31.54 5.15 15.11
CA THR A 178 -30.62 4.06 15.46
C THR A 178 -29.50 3.88 14.43
N ARG A 179 -29.81 4.03 13.14
CA ARG A 179 -28.92 3.68 12.02
C ARG A 179 -27.97 4.79 11.61
N TYR A 180 -28.32 6.05 11.84
CA TYR A 180 -27.46 7.20 11.61
C TYR A 180 -26.53 7.47 12.81
N GLN A 181 -26.10 6.39 13.47
CA GLN A 181 -25.18 6.39 14.60
C GLN A 181 -24.32 5.13 14.52
N THR A 182 -23.01 5.27 14.76
CA THR A 182 -22.09 4.13 14.87
C THR A 182 -22.31 3.39 16.20
N VAL A 183 -22.05 2.08 16.22
CA VAL A 183 -22.24 1.23 17.42
C VAL A 183 -21.26 1.53 18.55
N TYR A 184 -20.20 2.29 18.27
CA TYR A 184 -19.13 2.65 19.21
C TYR A 184 -19.10 4.15 19.54
N ALA A 185 -20.16 4.90 19.22
CA ALA A 185 -20.20 6.33 19.48
C ALA A 185 -20.41 6.65 20.97
N THR A 186 -19.53 7.48 21.51
CA THR A 186 -19.47 7.80 22.95
C THR A 186 -19.42 9.30 23.20
N ASN A 187 -18.88 10.11 22.27
CA ASN A 187 -18.61 11.53 22.49
C ASN A 187 -19.61 12.45 21.76
N PRO A 188 -20.64 13.01 22.43
CA PRO A 188 -21.65 13.86 21.81
C PRO A 188 -21.07 15.18 21.31
N GLY A 189 -21.33 15.52 20.05
CA GLY A 189 -20.95 16.85 19.53
C GLY A 189 -21.04 17.04 18.03
N ALA A 190 -21.20 15.98 17.23
CA ALA A 190 -21.30 16.11 15.79
C ALA A 190 -22.74 16.37 15.32
N VAL A 191 -22.87 17.12 14.23
CA VAL A 191 -24.15 17.30 13.51
C VAL A 191 -24.34 16.22 12.47
N ALA A 192 -23.26 15.57 12.02
CA ALA A 192 -23.31 14.48 11.05
C ALA A 192 -22.58 13.24 11.56
N ALA A 193 -23.04 12.06 11.13
CA ALA A 193 -22.41 10.81 11.49
C ALA A 193 -21.07 10.62 10.75
N PRO A 194 -20.07 9.98 11.38
CA PRO A 194 -18.91 9.46 10.65
C PRO A 194 -19.36 8.24 9.82
N THR A 195 -19.81 8.50 8.60
CA THR A 195 -20.63 7.57 7.81
C THR A 195 -19.95 6.23 7.48
N ALA A 196 -18.63 6.21 7.33
CA ALA A 196 -17.89 4.97 7.04
C ALA A 196 -18.02 3.95 8.18
N GLY A 197 -18.20 4.47 9.40
CA GLY A 197 -18.42 3.67 10.60
C GLY A 197 -19.78 3.01 10.69
N LEU A 198 -20.78 3.46 9.91
CA LEU A 198 -22.16 2.97 10.02
C LEU A 198 -22.32 1.51 9.56
N HIS A 199 -21.34 1.02 8.80
CA HIS A 199 -21.25 -0.35 8.28
C HIS A 199 -20.83 -1.39 9.31
N PHE A 200 -20.21 -0.96 10.41
CA PHE A 200 -19.76 -1.86 11.46
C PHE A 200 -20.90 -2.19 12.42
N ASP A 201 -21.12 -3.48 12.65
CA ASP A 201 -21.90 -4.00 13.78
C ASP A 201 -20.99 -4.67 14.82
N GLU A 202 -21.56 -5.00 15.97
CA GLU A 202 -20.83 -5.64 17.07
C GLU A 202 -20.25 -7.01 16.67
N ALA A 203 -20.95 -7.76 15.82
CA ALA A 203 -20.49 -9.07 15.38
C ALA A 203 -19.23 -8.96 14.50
N LEU A 204 -19.21 -8.00 13.57
CA LEU A 204 -18.05 -7.72 12.73
C LEU A 204 -16.86 -7.21 13.55
N LEU A 205 -17.10 -6.34 14.53
CA LEU A 205 -16.06 -5.87 15.45
C LEU A 205 -15.47 -7.02 16.28
N ALA A 206 -16.31 -7.92 16.79
CA ALA A 206 -15.86 -9.10 17.51
C ALA A 206 -15.05 -10.06 16.62
N GLN A 207 -15.40 -10.20 15.33
CA GLN A 207 -14.61 -10.98 14.38
C GLN A 207 -13.24 -10.37 14.12
N LEU A 208 -13.15 -9.04 14.01
CA LEU A 208 -11.86 -8.33 13.86
C LEU A 208 -10.99 -8.52 15.11
N ASP A 209 -11.58 -8.38 16.30
CA ASP A 209 -10.90 -8.62 17.58
C ASP A 209 -10.38 -10.07 17.67
N ALA A 210 -11.20 -11.06 17.30
CA ALA A 210 -10.82 -12.47 17.29
C ALA A 210 -9.68 -12.80 16.30
N ARG A 211 -9.52 -11.99 15.24
CA ARG A 211 -8.40 -12.09 14.29
C ARG A 211 -7.16 -11.33 14.75
N GLY A 212 -7.18 -10.70 15.93
CA GLY A 212 -6.07 -9.94 16.48
C GLY A 212 -5.89 -8.55 15.85
N VAL A 213 -6.90 -8.03 15.15
CA VAL A 213 -6.91 -6.65 14.66
C VAL A 213 -7.06 -5.70 15.85
N GLN A 214 -6.22 -4.69 15.91
CA GLN A 214 -6.27 -3.67 16.95
C GLN A 214 -7.29 -2.59 16.59
N ARG A 215 -7.88 -1.95 17.60
CA ARG A 215 -8.84 -0.86 17.42
C ARG A 215 -8.52 0.30 18.35
N ALA A 216 -8.63 1.51 17.84
CA ALA A 216 -8.53 2.74 18.63
C ALA A 216 -9.50 3.79 18.12
N THR A 217 -9.82 4.78 18.95
CA THR A 217 -10.72 5.86 18.59
C THR A 217 -10.06 7.23 18.69
N LEU A 218 -10.56 8.15 17.88
CA LEU A 218 -10.44 9.60 18.05
C LEU A 218 -11.84 10.19 18.05
N THR A 219 -11.94 11.45 18.44
CA THR A 219 -13.19 12.22 18.27
C THR A 219 -12.94 13.33 17.27
N LEU A 220 -13.78 13.44 16.24
CA LEU A 220 -13.88 14.64 15.42
C LEU A 220 -15.35 14.99 15.24
N HIS A 221 -15.73 16.20 15.68
CA HIS A 221 -17.09 16.69 15.58
C HIS A 221 -17.35 17.20 14.17
N VAL A 222 -18.11 16.43 13.40
CA VAL A 222 -18.47 16.78 12.02
C VAL A 222 -19.48 17.93 12.05
N GLY A 223 -19.08 19.08 11.53
CA GLY A 223 -19.91 20.28 11.44
C GLY A 223 -20.89 20.25 10.27
N ALA A 224 -21.88 21.15 10.25
CA ALA A 224 -22.82 21.28 9.13
C ALA A 224 -22.13 21.76 7.85
N GLY A 225 -20.95 22.37 7.97
CA GLY A 225 -20.07 22.74 6.86
C GLY A 225 -19.68 21.58 5.94
N THR A 226 -19.65 20.34 6.45
CA THR A 226 -19.31 19.14 5.66
C THR A 226 -20.30 18.86 4.52
N PHE A 227 -21.52 19.40 4.56
CA PHE A 227 -22.50 19.27 3.48
C PHE A 227 -22.41 20.38 2.41
N GLN A 228 -21.51 21.35 2.58
CA GLN A 228 -21.42 22.47 1.64
C GLN A 228 -20.63 22.06 0.38
N PRO A 229 -21.18 22.28 -0.83
CA PRO A 229 -20.46 22.01 -2.06
C PRO A 229 -19.30 22.99 -2.24
N VAL A 230 -18.21 22.53 -2.86
CA VAL A 230 -17.15 23.42 -3.31
C VAL A 230 -17.68 24.20 -4.52
N ARG A 231 -17.57 25.53 -4.48
CA ARG A 231 -18.12 26.42 -5.52
C ARG A 231 -17.06 27.14 -6.35
N THR A 232 -15.80 27.05 -5.96
CA THR A 232 -14.68 27.77 -6.59
C THR A 232 -13.90 26.82 -7.50
N GLU A 233 -13.68 27.22 -8.75
CA GLU A 233 -12.94 26.40 -9.72
C GLU A 233 -11.48 26.18 -9.31
N ASN A 234 -10.86 27.22 -8.76
CA ASN A 234 -9.56 27.12 -8.14
C ASN A 234 -9.71 26.60 -6.71
N LEU A 235 -9.23 25.38 -6.46
CA LEU A 235 -9.33 24.71 -5.17
C LEU A 235 -8.63 25.50 -4.05
N ALA A 236 -7.53 26.19 -4.34
CA ALA A 236 -6.81 26.98 -3.33
C ALA A 236 -7.61 28.19 -2.80
N GLN A 237 -8.72 28.55 -3.45
CA GLN A 237 -9.63 29.62 -3.02
C GLN A 237 -10.75 29.10 -2.11
N HIS A 238 -10.96 27.78 -2.05
CA HIS A 238 -11.95 27.20 -1.14
C HIS A 238 -11.45 27.25 0.30
N ARG A 239 -12.33 27.66 1.22
CA ARG A 239 -12.06 27.63 2.66
C ARG A 239 -12.90 26.54 3.30
N MET A 240 -12.24 25.62 3.97
CA MET A 240 -12.89 24.60 4.79
C MET A 240 -13.48 25.23 6.05
N HIS A 241 -14.55 24.63 6.55
CA HIS A 241 -15.03 24.92 7.90
C HIS A 241 -14.12 24.26 8.92
N SER A 242 -13.84 24.99 10.00
CA SER A 242 -13.08 24.45 11.12
C SER A 242 -13.91 23.42 11.87
N GLU A 243 -13.33 22.26 12.12
CA GLU A 243 -13.90 21.19 12.94
C GLU A 243 -13.03 20.92 14.14
N TRP A 244 -13.67 20.65 15.28
CA TRP A 244 -12.97 20.28 16.49
C TRP A 244 -12.63 18.79 16.46
N TYR A 245 -11.42 18.45 16.92
CA TYR A 245 -10.98 17.08 17.11
C TYR A 245 -10.29 16.88 18.47
N HIS A 246 -10.23 15.63 18.91
CA HIS A 246 -9.47 15.16 20.05
C HIS A 246 -8.77 13.83 19.73
N ILE A 247 -7.46 13.80 19.93
CA ILE A 247 -6.60 12.63 19.83
C ILE A 247 -6.23 12.19 21.26
N PRO A 248 -6.75 11.04 21.74
CA PRO A 248 -6.35 10.54 23.05
C PRO A 248 -4.93 9.97 23.02
N GLN A 249 -4.24 9.99 24.16
CA GLN A 249 -2.88 9.42 24.28
C GLN A 249 -2.85 7.93 23.92
N SER A 250 -3.91 7.18 24.27
CA SER A 250 -4.03 5.77 23.92
C SER A 250 -3.99 5.51 22.42
N LEU A 251 -4.52 6.42 21.58
CA LEU A 251 -4.44 6.31 20.12
C LEU A 251 -3.02 6.58 19.62
N VAL A 252 -2.32 7.56 20.21
CA VAL A 252 -0.91 7.84 19.89
C VAL A 252 -0.05 6.62 20.18
N ASP A 253 -0.23 6.01 21.35
CA ASP A 253 0.51 4.83 21.77
C ASP A 253 0.18 3.62 20.90
N ALA A 254 -1.10 3.43 20.55
CA ALA A 254 -1.54 2.36 19.65
C ALA A 254 -0.93 2.50 18.25
N ILE A 255 -0.93 3.71 17.67
CA ILE A 255 -0.30 3.98 16.37
C ILE A 255 1.21 3.72 16.44
N ALA A 256 1.87 4.20 17.50
CA ALA A 256 3.31 4.00 17.68
C ALA A 256 3.65 2.50 17.79
N HIS A 257 2.87 1.74 18.56
CA HIS A 257 3.02 0.29 18.69
C HIS A 257 2.79 -0.44 17.36
N THR A 258 1.71 -0.08 16.65
CA THR A 258 1.35 -0.67 15.35
C THR A 258 2.46 -0.45 14.33
N ARG A 259 2.99 0.77 14.24
CA ARG A 259 4.13 1.09 13.37
C ARG A 259 5.41 0.36 13.78
N ALA A 260 5.72 0.32 15.08
CA ALA A 260 6.87 -0.43 15.59
C ALA A 260 6.78 -1.94 15.29
N ALA A 261 5.56 -2.48 15.20
CA ALA A 261 5.30 -3.87 14.81
C ALA A 261 5.26 -4.09 13.29
N GLY A 262 5.52 -3.07 12.46
CA GLY A 262 5.45 -3.15 11.00
C GLY A 262 4.04 -3.43 10.45
N ARG A 263 3.00 -3.01 11.18
CA ARG A 263 1.59 -3.21 10.85
C ARG A 263 0.96 -1.93 10.31
N ARG A 264 -0.18 -2.07 9.62
CA ARG A 264 -0.87 -0.98 8.93
C ARG A 264 -1.77 -0.19 9.88
N VAL A 265 -1.79 1.13 9.72
CA VAL A 265 -2.77 2.03 10.33
C VAL A 265 -3.86 2.35 9.30
N ILE A 266 -5.08 1.91 9.60
CA ILE A 266 -6.23 1.98 8.69
C ILE A 266 -7.23 2.99 9.26
N ALA A 267 -7.47 4.08 8.53
CA ALA A 267 -8.48 5.06 8.92
C ALA A 267 -9.87 4.59 8.48
N VAL A 268 -10.83 4.59 9.41
CA VAL A 268 -12.24 4.34 9.11
C VAL A 268 -12.94 5.68 8.93
N GLY A 269 -13.05 6.11 7.68
CA GLY A 269 -13.68 7.33 7.23
C GLY A 269 -12.71 8.50 7.02
N THR A 270 -13.09 9.38 6.09
CA THR A 270 -12.36 10.62 5.77
C THR A 270 -12.22 11.55 6.96
N THR A 271 -13.17 11.53 7.92
CA THR A 271 -13.08 12.29 9.17
C THR A 271 -11.93 11.81 10.05
N SER A 272 -11.74 10.49 10.14
CA SER A 272 -10.66 9.90 10.95
C SER A 272 -9.30 10.22 10.33
N LEU A 273 -9.19 10.08 9.00
CA LEU A 273 -8.00 10.46 8.25
C LEU A 273 -7.66 11.95 8.44
N ARG A 274 -8.65 12.84 8.30
CA ARG A 274 -8.46 14.29 8.44
C ARG A 274 -7.98 14.67 9.85
N ALA A 275 -8.57 14.09 10.89
CA ALA A 275 -8.17 14.34 12.28
C ALA A 275 -6.71 13.92 12.54
N LEU A 276 -6.31 12.74 12.06
CA LEU A 276 -4.95 12.22 12.21
C LEU A 276 -3.91 13.11 11.50
N GLU A 277 -4.21 13.52 10.26
CA GLU A 277 -3.32 14.35 9.46
C GLU A 277 -3.22 15.79 10.04
N ALA A 278 -4.32 16.36 10.52
CA ALA A 278 -4.33 17.66 11.20
C ALA A 278 -3.48 17.65 12.49
N ALA A 279 -3.65 16.62 13.33
CA ALA A 279 -2.89 16.46 14.56
C ALA A 279 -1.39 16.23 14.32
N THR A 280 -1.01 15.77 13.13
CA THR A 280 0.40 15.64 12.72
C THR A 280 0.98 16.96 12.24
N HIS A 281 0.20 17.78 11.54
CA HIS A 281 0.63 19.09 11.01
C HIS A 281 0.83 20.17 12.08
N ALA A 282 0.17 20.06 13.23
CA ALA A 282 0.30 21.02 14.34
C ALA A 282 1.64 20.95 15.10
N SER A 283 2.60 20.12 14.65
CA SER A 283 3.92 20.02 15.27
C SER A 283 4.84 21.17 14.82
N ASP A 284 5.45 21.87 15.79
CA ASP A 284 6.25 23.10 15.60
C ASP A 284 7.40 22.88 14.58
N PRO A 285 7.53 23.73 13.53
CA PRO A 285 8.62 23.64 12.57
C PRO A 285 10.03 23.68 13.18
N LYS A 286 10.17 24.12 14.44
CA LYS A 286 11.45 24.17 15.16
C LYS A 286 11.86 22.86 15.85
N GLU A 287 10.97 21.87 15.94
CA GLU A 287 11.32 20.56 16.48
C GLU A 287 11.76 19.60 15.36
N ALA A 288 12.98 19.07 15.48
CA ALA A 288 13.64 18.20 14.50
C ALA A 288 13.04 16.78 14.34
N ARG A 289 11.71 16.60 14.54
CA ARG A 289 11.02 15.31 14.38
C ARG A 289 9.71 15.46 13.58
N PRO A 290 9.77 15.50 12.24
CA PRO A 290 8.62 15.78 11.38
C PRO A 290 7.51 14.70 11.29
N HIS A 291 7.38 13.80 12.27
CA HIS A 291 6.53 12.59 12.16
C HIS A 291 5.72 12.23 13.42
N LEU A 292 5.69 13.06 14.46
CA LEU A 292 5.06 12.67 15.73
C LEU A 292 3.60 13.14 15.82
N LEU A 293 2.66 12.19 15.83
CA LEU A 293 1.28 12.45 16.27
C LEU A 293 1.29 12.88 17.73
N ARG A 294 0.58 13.96 18.08
CA ARG A 294 0.43 14.44 19.46
C ARG A 294 -0.98 14.22 19.97
N ALA A 295 -1.09 13.78 21.21
CA ALA A 295 -2.36 13.76 21.93
C ALA A 295 -2.80 15.19 22.25
N GLY A 296 -4.11 15.40 22.30
CA GLY A 296 -4.70 16.69 22.60
C GLY A 296 -5.92 17.00 21.75
N SER A 297 -6.53 18.15 22.01
CA SER A 297 -7.63 18.68 21.22
C SER A 297 -7.19 19.87 20.39
N GLY A 298 -7.83 20.04 19.24
CA GLY A 298 -7.56 21.14 18.34
C GLY A 298 -8.73 21.44 17.44
N GLU A 299 -8.54 22.45 16.60
CA GLU A 299 -9.43 22.79 15.51
C GLU A 299 -8.70 22.56 14.19
N THR A 300 -9.39 22.07 13.17
CA THR A 300 -8.82 21.84 11.84
C THR A 300 -9.74 22.31 10.74
N ASP A 301 -9.18 23.12 9.84
CA ASP A 301 -9.74 23.52 8.55
C ASP A 301 -8.87 22.98 7.40
N ILE A 302 -8.14 21.88 7.64
CA ILE A 302 -7.23 21.35 6.63
C ILE A 302 -8.00 20.91 5.39
N PHE A 303 -7.58 21.44 4.24
CA PHE A 303 -8.13 21.05 2.95
C PHE A 303 -7.16 20.13 2.21
N ILE A 304 -7.46 18.83 2.23
CA ILE A 304 -6.64 17.81 1.59
C ILE A 304 -7.05 17.68 0.11
N THR A 305 -6.10 17.95 -0.79
CA THR A 305 -6.26 17.90 -2.25
C THR A 305 -5.11 17.12 -2.89
N PRO A 306 -5.22 16.63 -4.15
CA PRO A 306 -4.15 15.84 -4.75
C PRO A 306 -2.79 16.54 -4.76
N GLY A 307 -1.75 15.77 -4.42
CA GLY A 307 -0.41 16.27 -4.12
C GLY A 307 -0.12 16.39 -2.62
N TYR A 308 -1.11 16.15 -1.75
CA TYR A 308 -0.92 16.05 -0.31
C TYR A 308 -0.10 14.81 0.07
N ARG A 309 0.87 14.97 0.99
CA ARG A 309 1.72 13.88 1.47
C ARG A 309 1.21 13.36 2.82
N PHE A 310 0.58 12.19 2.80
CA PHE A 310 0.11 11.49 4.00
C PHE A 310 1.28 10.95 4.83
N ARG A 311 1.12 10.92 6.15
CA ARG A 311 2.19 10.51 7.07
C ARG A 311 1.81 9.35 7.98
N LEU A 312 0.52 9.22 8.30
CA LEU A 312 0.06 8.25 9.30
C LEU A 312 -0.79 7.12 8.75
N VAL A 313 -1.65 7.41 7.77
CA VAL A 313 -2.65 6.45 7.31
C VAL A 313 -2.11 5.68 6.13
N ASP A 314 -2.09 4.35 6.25
CA ASP A 314 -1.62 3.45 5.19
C ASP A 314 -2.80 2.96 4.32
N GLN A 315 -4.01 2.85 4.88
CA GLN A 315 -5.23 2.48 4.15
C GLN A 315 -6.46 3.25 4.64
N LEU A 316 -7.44 3.44 3.77
CA LEU A 316 -8.68 4.15 4.05
C LEU A 316 -9.89 3.27 3.74
N VAL A 317 -10.78 3.12 4.72
CA VAL A 317 -12.13 2.61 4.52
C VAL A 317 -13.12 3.77 4.52
N THR A 318 -13.81 4.05 3.42
CA THR A 318 -14.76 5.18 3.33
C THR A 318 -15.99 4.86 2.49
N ASN A 319 -17.05 5.67 2.54
CA ASN A 319 -18.16 5.60 1.60
C ASN A 319 -17.81 6.29 0.27
N PHE A 320 -18.66 6.12 -0.75
CA PHE A 320 -18.63 6.97 -1.94
C PHE A 320 -19.17 8.39 -1.67
N HIS A 321 -18.57 9.39 -2.33
CA HIS A 321 -18.80 10.83 -2.08
C HIS A 321 -19.43 11.57 -3.28
N LEU A 322 -19.88 12.82 -3.08
CA LEU A 322 -20.54 13.63 -4.11
C LEU A 322 -19.50 14.15 -5.12
N PRO A 323 -19.89 14.36 -6.39
CA PRO A 323 -19.07 15.16 -7.29
C PRO A 323 -18.87 16.54 -6.67
N LYS A 324 -17.73 17.17 -6.98
CA LYS A 324 -17.38 18.53 -6.51
C LYS A 324 -17.38 18.67 -4.98
N SER A 325 -17.05 17.60 -4.26
CA SER A 325 -16.98 17.59 -2.79
C SER A 325 -15.54 17.55 -2.28
N THR A 326 -15.34 18.12 -1.09
CA THR A 326 -14.04 18.11 -0.40
C THR A 326 -13.61 16.69 -0.02
N LEU A 327 -14.57 15.81 0.28
CA LEU A 327 -14.31 14.40 0.59
C LEU A 327 -13.81 13.63 -0.64
N LEU A 328 -14.38 13.88 -1.82
CA LEU A 328 -13.89 13.27 -3.06
C LEU A 328 -12.46 13.71 -3.38
N MET A 329 -12.13 14.98 -3.15
CA MET A 329 -10.78 15.50 -3.32
C MET A 329 -9.79 14.87 -2.34
N LEU A 330 -10.19 14.64 -1.08
CA LEU A 330 -9.39 13.94 -0.09
C LEU A 330 -9.13 12.49 -0.50
N VAL A 331 -10.17 11.76 -0.91
CA VAL A 331 -10.02 10.36 -1.36
C VAL A 331 -9.16 10.28 -2.63
N SER A 332 -9.31 11.24 -3.55
CA SER A 332 -8.48 11.35 -4.75
C SER A 332 -7.04 11.73 -4.45
N ALA A 333 -6.81 12.51 -3.39
CA ALA A 333 -5.46 12.79 -2.91
C ALA A 333 -4.81 11.53 -2.34
N PHE A 334 -5.59 10.70 -1.64
CA PHE A 334 -5.12 9.48 -1.00
C PHE A 334 -4.82 8.36 -2.01
N ALA A 335 -5.77 8.04 -2.90
CA ALA A 335 -5.68 6.89 -3.81
C ALA A 335 -5.30 7.24 -5.26
N GLY A 336 -5.20 8.53 -5.59
CA GLY A 336 -4.96 9.03 -6.94
C GLY A 336 -6.25 9.38 -7.70
N VAL A 337 -6.22 10.44 -8.50
CA VAL A 337 -7.41 10.99 -9.19
C VAL A 337 -7.98 9.99 -10.21
N ASP A 338 -7.13 9.38 -11.03
CA ASP A 338 -7.60 8.45 -12.08
C ASP A 338 -8.11 7.13 -11.48
N THR A 339 -7.46 6.65 -10.42
CA THR A 339 -7.92 5.50 -9.61
C THR A 339 -9.33 5.74 -9.08
N VAL A 340 -9.56 6.91 -8.46
CA VAL A 340 -10.87 7.26 -7.90
C VAL A 340 -11.92 7.45 -9.00
N ARG A 341 -11.57 8.08 -10.12
CA ARG A 341 -12.48 8.21 -11.28
C ARG A 341 -12.92 6.84 -11.77
N LEU A 342 -11.99 5.91 -11.96
CA LEU A 342 -12.29 4.55 -12.38
C LEU A 342 -13.18 3.84 -11.35
N ALA A 343 -12.82 3.91 -10.06
CA ALA A 343 -13.60 3.31 -8.99
C ALA A 343 -15.05 3.81 -8.94
N TYR A 344 -15.24 5.11 -9.12
CA TYR A 344 -16.57 5.72 -9.10
C TYR A 344 -17.36 5.37 -10.36
N GLN A 345 -16.71 5.28 -11.52
CA GLN A 345 -17.34 4.77 -12.75
C GLN A 345 -17.79 3.31 -12.60
N HIS A 346 -16.92 2.46 -12.04
CA HIS A 346 -17.24 1.06 -11.74
C HIS A 346 -18.42 0.99 -10.77
N ALA A 347 -18.37 1.74 -9.67
CA ALA A 347 -19.41 1.78 -8.66
C ALA A 347 -20.77 2.19 -9.26
N ILE A 348 -20.82 3.21 -10.12
CA ILE A 348 -22.04 3.62 -10.83
C ILE A 348 -22.53 2.50 -11.76
N SER A 349 -21.62 1.89 -12.53
CA SER A 349 -21.97 0.80 -13.45
C SER A 349 -22.54 -0.43 -12.74
N GLN A 350 -21.98 -0.76 -11.57
CA GLN A 350 -22.38 -1.89 -10.74
C GLN A 350 -23.48 -1.53 -9.73
N GLN A 351 -24.08 -0.33 -9.84
CA GLN A 351 -25.20 0.13 -9.02
C GLN A 351 -24.90 0.09 -7.51
N TYR A 352 -23.67 0.47 -7.14
CA TYR A 352 -23.31 0.72 -5.75
C TYR A 352 -24.14 1.86 -5.19
N ARG A 353 -24.39 1.79 -3.88
CA ARG A 353 -25.10 2.82 -3.14
C ARG A 353 -24.11 3.86 -2.64
N PHE A 354 -24.41 5.15 -2.81
CA PHE A 354 -23.53 6.26 -2.43
C PHE A 354 -23.97 6.88 -1.09
N PHE A 355 -23.06 7.61 -0.43
CA PHE A 355 -23.28 8.40 0.81
C PHE A 355 -23.47 7.62 2.11
N SER A 356 -24.20 8.23 3.04
CA SER A 356 -24.26 7.87 4.46
C SER A 356 -24.67 6.43 4.70
N TYR A 357 -25.58 5.91 3.87
CA TYR A 357 -26.04 4.52 3.92
C TYR A 357 -25.53 3.70 2.73
N GLY A 358 -24.57 4.24 1.99
CA GLY A 358 -23.98 3.65 0.80
C GLY A 358 -22.74 2.83 1.10
N ASP A 359 -22.35 1.99 0.16
CA ASP A 359 -21.27 1.01 0.21
C ASP A 359 -19.86 1.62 0.44
N ALA A 360 -18.86 0.79 0.77
CA ALA A 360 -17.52 1.24 1.19
C ALA A 360 -16.38 0.92 0.19
N ILE A 361 -15.16 1.44 0.40
CA ILE A 361 -13.95 1.21 -0.44
C ILE A 361 -12.68 0.87 0.40
N THR A 362 -11.70 0.07 -0.10
CA THR A 362 -10.39 -0.23 0.57
C THR A 362 -9.25 -0.54 -0.43
N ASP A 363 -7.95 -0.45 -0.09
CA ASP A 363 -6.81 -0.51 -1.04
C ASP A 363 -5.77 -1.64 -0.78
N GLY A 364 -4.96 -2.04 -1.79
CA GLY A 364 -3.93 -3.10 -1.78
C GLY A 364 -2.65 -2.78 -2.58
N HIS A 365 -1.55 -3.52 -2.37
CA HIS A 365 -0.21 -3.19 -2.94
C HIS A 365 0.32 -4.12 -4.06
N ALA A 366 -0.38 -5.20 -4.42
CA ALA A 366 0.15 -6.26 -5.29
C ALA A 366 0.01 -5.97 -6.80
N ARG A 367 1.13 -5.70 -7.47
CA ARG A 367 1.14 -5.11 -8.83
C ARG A 367 1.12 -6.16 -9.94
N ARG A 368 0.60 -5.81 -11.12
CA ARG A 368 0.85 -6.54 -12.39
C ARG A 368 1.15 -5.54 -13.47
N GLY A 369 2.17 -5.82 -14.26
CA GLY A 369 2.58 -4.97 -15.36
C GLY A 369 3.24 -5.75 -16.49
N ARG A 370 3.71 -4.99 -17.47
CA ARG A 370 4.60 -5.46 -18.53
C ARG A 370 5.81 -4.54 -18.60
N LEU A 371 6.99 -5.12 -18.77
CA LEU A 371 8.19 -4.39 -19.13
C LEU A 371 8.53 -4.69 -20.59
N GLN A 372 8.64 -3.64 -21.40
CA GLN A 372 9.10 -3.74 -22.77
C GLN A 372 10.62 -3.54 -22.78
N LEU A 373 11.35 -4.58 -23.17
CA LEU A 373 12.81 -4.59 -23.27
C LEU A 373 13.24 -4.83 -24.72
N ASN A 374 14.53 -4.65 -24.98
CA ASN A 374 15.09 -4.73 -26.34
C ASN A 374 14.91 -6.11 -26.98
N HIS A 375 15.01 -7.19 -26.20
CA HIS A 375 14.84 -8.57 -26.68
C HIS A 375 13.50 -9.19 -26.31
N GLY A 376 12.49 -8.41 -25.90
CA GLY A 376 11.13 -8.90 -25.70
C GLY A 376 10.39 -8.26 -24.53
N THR A 377 9.15 -8.70 -24.33
CA THR A 377 8.27 -8.23 -23.26
C THR A 377 8.21 -9.27 -22.14
N ILE A 378 8.26 -8.81 -20.89
CA ILE A 378 8.04 -9.66 -19.71
C ILE A 378 6.80 -9.21 -18.94
N GLU A 379 6.09 -10.16 -18.34
CA GLU A 379 4.93 -9.91 -17.48
C GLU A 379 5.35 -9.94 -16.01
N THR A 380 4.89 -8.99 -15.17
CA THR A 380 5.19 -8.95 -13.73
C THR A 380 3.95 -9.28 -12.88
N PRO A 381 4.08 -9.93 -11.71
CA PRO A 381 5.33 -10.40 -11.11
C PRO A 381 6.01 -11.54 -11.88
N ILE A 382 7.34 -11.59 -11.86
CA ILE A 382 8.17 -12.58 -12.58
C ILE A 382 9.29 -13.16 -11.72
N PHE A 383 9.59 -14.44 -11.95
CA PHE A 383 10.76 -15.10 -11.42
C PHE A 383 11.80 -15.32 -12.52
N MET A 384 13.06 -14.97 -12.26
CA MET A 384 14.18 -15.08 -13.19
C MET A 384 15.05 -16.30 -12.85
N PRO A 385 15.08 -17.35 -13.70
CA PRO A 385 16.03 -18.46 -13.55
C PRO A 385 17.47 -17.96 -13.67
N VAL A 386 18.34 -18.42 -12.75
CA VAL A 386 19.73 -17.95 -12.67
C VAL A 386 20.68 -18.82 -13.51
N GLY A 387 21.34 -18.19 -14.47
CA GLY A 387 22.38 -18.74 -15.35
C GLY A 387 23.79 -18.28 -14.93
N THR A 388 24.45 -19.06 -14.08
CA THR A 388 25.76 -18.70 -13.51
C THR A 388 26.88 -18.57 -14.54
N TYR A 389 26.95 -19.44 -15.54
CA TYR A 389 27.99 -19.41 -16.59
C TYR A 389 27.36 -19.19 -17.97
N GLY A 390 26.30 -18.37 -18.03
CA GLY A 390 25.46 -18.25 -19.24
C GLY A 390 24.57 -19.47 -19.47
N ALA A 391 24.48 -20.39 -18.50
CA ALA A 391 23.62 -21.56 -18.56
C ALA A 391 22.84 -21.73 -17.26
N VAL A 392 21.51 -21.83 -17.37
CA VAL A 392 20.66 -22.29 -16.27
C VAL A 392 20.96 -23.76 -16.04
N LYS A 393 21.60 -24.06 -14.92
CA LYS A 393 22.19 -25.39 -14.67
C LYS A 393 21.16 -26.50 -14.93
N SER A 394 21.54 -27.45 -15.80
CA SER A 394 20.79 -28.63 -16.27
C SER A 394 19.74 -28.43 -17.36
N LEU A 395 19.36 -27.20 -17.73
CA LEU A 395 18.38 -26.93 -18.78
C LEU A 395 18.99 -26.18 -19.97
N SER A 396 18.50 -26.47 -21.17
CA SER A 396 18.82 -25.73 -22.39
C SER A 396 17.84 -24.55 -22.58
N PRO A 397 18.18 -23.54 -23.42
CA PRO A 397 17.25 -22.48 -23.82
C PRO A 397 15.90 -23.00 -24.32
N HIS A 398 15.89 -24.09 -25.10
CA HIS A 398 14.66 -24.71 -25.61
C HIS A 398 13.74 -25.22 -24.49
N GLU A 399 14.30 -25.77 -23.41
CA GLU A 399 13.49 -26.21 -22.27
C GLU A 399 13.00 -25.04 -21.43
N LEU A 400 13.79 -23.97 -21.33
CA LEU A 400 13.37 -22.73 -20.67
C LEU A 400 12.19 -22.11 -21.43
N ASP A 401 12.19 -22.15 -22.76
CA ASP A 401 11.03 -21.78 -23.58
C ASP A 401 9.83 -22.69 -23.31
N GLY A 402 10.06 -24.01 -23.20
CA GLY A 402 9.01 -24.99 -22.91
C GLY A 402 8.34 -24.85 -21.54
N ILE A 403 8.99 -24.19 -20.57
CA ILE A 403 8.40 -23.82 -19.27
C ILE A 403 8.00 -22.34 -19.21
N GLU A 404 7.97 -21.66 -20.36
CA GLU A 404 7.54 -20.27 -20.52
C GLU A 404 8.36 -19.25 -19.73
N ALA A 405 9.66 -19.51 -19.51
CA ALA A 405 10.56 -18.49 -18.98
C ALA A 405 10.60 -17.29 -19.94
N GLN A 406 10.43 -16.09 -19.39
CA GLN A 406 10.39 -14.85 -20.18
C GLN A 406 11.69 -14.05 -20.07
N ILE A 407 12.46 -14.27 -19.01
CA ILE A 407 13.74 -13.59 -18.72
C ILE A 407 14.60 -14.51 -17.86
N ILE A 408 15.92 -14.41 -17.99
CA ILE A 408 16.89 -15.09 -17.12
C ILE A 408 17.85 -14.08 -16.50
N LEU A 409 18.49 -14.48 -15.39
CA LEU A 409 19.59 -13.74 -14.80
C LEU A 409 20.94 -14.33 -15.24
N GLY A 410 21.79 -13.53 -15.86
CA GLY A 410 23.19 -13.86 -16.16
C GLY A 410 24.12 -13.35 -15.08
N ASN A 411 25.05 -14.18 -14.60
CA ASN A 411 26.01 -13.75 -13.59
C ASN A 411 27.24 -13.10 -14.22
N THR A 412 27.40 -11.80 -14.01
CA THR A 412 28.49 -10.99 -14.60
C THR A 412 29.86 -11.43 -14.11
N PHE A 413 30.00 -11.71 -12.81
CA PHE A 413 31.28 -12.11 -12.22
C PHE A 413 31.84 -13.36 -12.89
N HIS A 414 31.03 -14.40 -13.02
CA HIS A 414 31.47 -15.66 -13.61
C HIS A 414 31.69 -15.55 -15.12
N LEU A 415 30.82 -14.84 -15.85
CA LEU A 415 30.95 -14.64 -17.30
C LEU A 415 32.18 -13.80 -17.66
N TRP A 416 32.53 -12.82 -16.83
CA TRP A 416 33.74 -12.02 -16.99
C TRP A 416 35.01 -12.88 -16.85
N LEU A 417 35.03 -13.83 -15.91
CA LEU A 417 36.19 -14.69 -15.68
C LEU A 417 36.29 -15.89 -16.64
N ARG A 418 35.15 -16.48 -16.99
CA ARG A 418 35.08 -17.65 -17.88
C ARG A 418 33.76 -17.64 -18.66
N PRO A 419 33.80 -17.62 -20.00
CA PRO A 419 34.97 -17.79 -20.88
C PRO A 419 35.85 -16.54 -21.03
N GLY A 420 35.48 -15.42 -20.43
CA GLY A 420 36.09 -14.12 -20.71
C GLY A 420 35.27 -13.32 -21.72
N LEU A 421 35.37 -11.99 -21.68
CA LEU A 421 34.51 -11.12 -22.48
C LEU A 421 34.84 -11.13 -23.97
N GLU A 422 36.08 -11.44 -24.37
CA GLU A 422 36.47 -11.51 -25.78
C GLU A 422 35.70 -12.62 -26.52
N ALA A 423 35.57 -13.79 -25.89
CA ALA A 423 34.82 -14.90 -26.45
C ALA A 423 33.33 -14.56 -26.62
N ILE A 424 32.73 -13.87 -25.65
CA ILE A 424 31.32 -13.46 -25.71
C ILE A 424 31.14 -12.33 -26.74
N ALA A 425 32.04 -11.35 -26.76
CA ALA A 425 32.00 -10.23 -27.70
C ALA A 425 32.17 -10.69 -29.16
N ALA A 426 32.95 -11.75 -29.42
CA ALA A 426 33.06 -12.36 -30.75
C ALA A 426 31.72 -12.88 -31.30
N HIS A 427 30.72 -13.10 -30.42
CA HIS A 427 29.37 -13.51 -30.78
C HIS A 427 28.37 -12.34 -30.78
N GLY A 428 28.82 -11.11 -30.53
CA GLY A 428 27.94 -9.93 -30.46
C GLY A 428 27.12 -9.85 -29.18
N GLY A 429 27.57 -10.48 -28.09
CA GLY A 429 26.90 -10.44 -26.78
C GLY A 429 26.45 -11.81 -26.29
N LEU A 430 25.87 -11.82 -25.08
CA LEU A 430 25.54 -13.04 -24.35
C LEU A 430 24.38 -13.81 -25.00
N HIS A 431 23.35 -13.14 -25.50
CA HIS A 431 22.17 -13.75 -26.12
C HIS A 431 22.54 -14.77 -27.21
N ARG A 432 23.32 -14.33 -28.20
CA ARG A 432 23.77 -15.21 -29.30
C ARG A 432 24.75 -16.27 -28.82
N PHE A 433 25.61 -15.94 -27.86
CA PHE A 433 26.59 -16.89 -27.30
C PHE A 433 25.91 -18.10 -26.64
N ILE A 434 24.80 -17.88 -25.91
CA ILE A 434 24.11 -18.95 -25.17
C ILE A 434 22.86 -19.48 -25.90
N GLY A 435 22.49 -18.87 -27.03
CA GLY A 435 21.30 -19.24 -27.79
C GLY A 435 19.98 -18.82 -27.13
N TRP A 436 19.97 -17.77 -26.30
CA TRP A 436 18.78 -17.23 -25.65
C TRP A 436 18.35 -15.94 -26.34
N GLN A 437 17.12 -15.92 -26.87
CA GLN A 437 16.61 -14.81 -27.71
C GLN A 437 15.66 -13.86 -26.98
N LYS A 438 15.48 -14.06 -25.68
CA LYS A 438 14.59 -13.28 -24.82
C LYS A 438 15.41 -12.40 -23.86
N PRO A 439 14.79 -11.54 -23.05
CA PRO A 439 15.53 -10.66 -22.16
C PRO A 439 16.48 -11.37 -21.19
N ILE A 440 17.58 -10.69 -20.88
CA ILE A 440 18.57 -11.06 -19.85
C ILE A 440 18.76 -9.90 -18.88
N LEU A 441 18.65 -10.17 -17.58
CA LEU A 441 19.16 -9.28 -16.53
C LEU A 441 20.56 -9.75 -16.15
N THR A 442 21.53 -8.84 -16.00
CA THR A 442 22.85 -9.18 -15.44
C THR A 442 23.04 -8.53 -14.08
N ASP A 443 23.49 -9.32 -13.09
CA ASP A 443 23.94 -8.73 -11.83
C ASP A 443 25.22 -7.91 -12.02
N SER A 444 25.60 -7.11 -11.03
CA SER A 444 26.78 -6.25 -11.13
C SER A 444 28.11 -6.96 -10.84
N GLY A 445 28.04 -8.17 -10.28
CA GLY A 445 29.16 -8.91 -9.69
C GLY A 445 29.51 -8.52 -8.25
N GLY A 446 28.88 -7.47 -7.69
CA GLY A 446 29.15 -6.97 -6.33
C GLY A 446 28.90 -8.02 -5.24
N PHE A 447 27.82 -8.80 -5.35
CA PHE A 447 27.50 -9.85 -4.39
C PHE A 447 28.50 -11.03 -4.41
N GLN A 448 29.01 -11.42 -5.58
CA GLN A 448 29.98 -12.53 -5.68
C GLN A 448 31.31 -12.10 -5.12
N VAL A 449 31.72 -10.86 -5.39
CA VAL A 449 32.85 -10.24 -4.71
C VAL A 449 32.59 -10.24 -3.19
N PHE A 450 31.39 -9.85 -2.74
CA PHE A 450 30.97 -9.95 -1.33
C PHE A 450 31.08 -11.39 -0.75
N SER A 451 30.86 -12.43 -1.55
CA SER A 451 30.96 -13.81 -1.09
C SER A 451 32.41 -14.32 -0.90
N LEU A 452 33.42 -13.63 -1.46
CA LEU A 452 34.84 -14.02 -1.37
C LEU A 452 35.48 -13.76 0.02
N GLY A 453 34.77 -13.10 0.93
CA GLY A 453 35.25 -12.82 2.29
C GLY A 453 36.62 -12.12 2.33
N ALA A 454 37.58 -12.69 3.04
CA ALA A 454 38.91 -12.11 3.25
C ALA A 454 39.78 -12.01 1.98
N LEU A 455 39.37 -12.60 0.85
CA LEU A 455 40.11 -12.58 -0.42
C LEU A 455 39.89 -11.30 -1.24
N ARG A 456 39.15 -10.32 -0.70
CA ARG A 456 38.90 -9.01 -1.34
C ARG A 456 39.38 -7.84 -0.50
N LYS A 457 39.64 -6.71 -1.16
CA LYS A 457 39.84 -5.39 -0.54
C LYS A 457 38.94 -4.37 -1.22
N ILE A 458 38.02 -3.79 -0.45
CA ILE A 458 37.11 -2.73 -0.89
C ILE A 458 37.77 -1.37 -0.61
N THR A 459 37.73 -0.48 -1.59
CA THR A 459 38.13 0.93 -1.47
C THR A 459 37.09 1.83 -2.15
N GLU A 460 37.25 3.16 -2.11
CA GLU A 460 36.33 4.07 -2.80
C GLU A 460 36.34 3.82 -4.33
N GLU A 461 37.48 3.45 -4.89
CA GLU A 461 37.67 3.25 -6.33
C GLU A 461 36.96 2.00 -6.85
N GLY A 462 36.85 0.96 -6.03
CA GLY A 462 36.26 -0.33 -6.41
C GLY A 462 36.76 -1.46 -5.52
N VAL A 463 36.80 -2.68 -6.05
CA VAL A 463 37.20 -3.87 -5.31
C VAL A 463 38.33 -4.62 -6.00
N THR A 464 39.41 -4.87 -5.26
CA THR A 464 40.50 -5.77 -5.70
C THR A 464 40.29 -7.15 -5.09
N PHE A 465 40.45 -8.21 -5.88
CA PHE A 465 40.34 -9.60 -5.40
C PHE A 465 41.21 -10.55 -6.21
N ALA A 466 41.48 -11.75 -5.66
CA ALA A 466 42.14 -12.81 -6.40
C ALA A 466 41.11 -13.66 -7.15
N SER A 467 41.34 -13.92 -8.42
CA SER A 467 40.53 -14.79 -9.25
C SER A 467 40.44 -16.19 -8.62
N PRO A 468 39.24 -16.72 -8.36
CA PRO A 468 39.08 -18.07 -7.81
C PRO A 468 39.45 -19.17 -8.81
N ILE A 469 39.71 -18.81 -10.08
CA ILE A 469 40.02 -19.76 -11.15
C ILE A 469 41.52 -20.02 -11.25
N ASN A 470 42.33 -18.95 -11.21
CA ASN A 470 43.77 -19.01 -11.49
C ASN A 470 44.63 -18.18 -10.53
N GLY A 471 44.03 -17.42 -9.59
CA GLY A 471 44.75 -16.62 -8.60
C GLY A 471 45.17 -15.23 -9.06
N ASP A 472 44.89 -14.84 -10.30
CA ASP A 472 45.23 -13.50 -10.81
C ASP A 472 44.59 -12.39 -9.98
N ARG A 473 45.31 -11.30 -9.76
CA ARG A 473 44.75 -10.12 -9.09
C ARG A 473 43.92 -9.32 -10.09
N LEU A 474 42.64 -9.17 -9.78
CA LEU A 474 41.65 -8.47 -10.59
C LEU A 474 41.09 -7.26 -9.84
N PHE A 475 40.63 -6.27 -10.60
CA PHE A 475 40.02 -5.05 -10.09
C PHE A 475 38.66 -4.82 -10.77
N LEU A 476 37.61 -4.63 -9.97
CA LEU A 476 36.26 -4.36 -10.43
C LEU A 476 35.78 -3.03 -9.83
N SER A 477 35.55 -2.04 -10.68
CA SER A 477 34.95 -0.75 -10.34
C SER A 477 33.53 -0.64 -10.91
N PRO A 478 32.74 0.38 -10.50
CA PRO A 478 31.49 0.73 -11.17
C PRO A 478 31.61 0.81 -12.69
N GLU A 479 32.66 1.48 -13.19
CA GLU A 479 32.87 1.67 -14.63
C GLU A 479 33.17 0.35 -15.33
N VAL A 480 34.09 -0.46 -14.76
CA VAL A 480 34.41 -1.78 -15.31
C VAL A 480 33.17 -2.67 -15.32
N SER A 481 32.36 -2.67 -14.26
CA SER A 481 31.10 -3.44 -14.21
C SER A 481 30.13 -3.02 -15.32
N MET A 482 29.94 -1.72 -15.56
CA MET A 482 29.10 -1.21 -16.64
C MET A 482 29.64 -1.60 -18.02
N GLN A 483 30.95 -1.53 -18.24
CA GLN A 483 31.60 -1.95 -19.49
C GLN A 483 31.46 -3.46 -19.74
N VAL A 484 31.56 -4.27 -18.69
CA VAL A 484 31.34 -5.72 -18.75
C VAL A 484 29.89 -5.98 -19.16
N GLN A 485 28.92 -5.41 -18.45
CA GLN A 485 27.50 -5.62 -18.73
C GLN A 485 27.10 -5.11 -20.13
N HIS A 486 27.70 -4.00 -20.60
CA HIS A 486 27.52 -3.52 -21.97
C HIS A 486 28.02 -4.53 -23.01
N LYS A 487 29.20 -5.14 -22.80
CA LYS A 487 29.73 -6.20 -23.69
C LYS A 487 28.90 -7.49 -23.64
N LEU A 488 28.28 -7.79 -22.50
CA LEU A 488 27.32 -8.89 -22.38
C LEU A 488 26.00 -8.58 -23.10
N ASN A 489 25.70 -7.30 -23.34
CA ASN A 489 24.48 -6.79 -23.96
C ASN A 489 23.20 -7.25 -23.24
N SER A 490 23.17 -7.18 -21.91
CA SER A 490 21.97 -7.48 -21.12
C SER A 490 20.92 -6.39 -21.24
N ASP A 491 19.65 -6.80 -21.27
CA ASP A 491 18.49 -5.92 -21.38
C ASP A 491 18.25 -5.09 -20.12
N ILE A 492 18.65 -5.62 -18.97
CA ILE A 492 18.65 -4.92 -17.68
C ILE A 492 20.04 -5.09 -17.05
N ALA A 493 20.75 -3.99 -16.89
CA ALA A 493 21.99 -3.92 -16.13
C ALA A 493 21.69 -3.50 -14.68
N MET A 494 22.51 -3.99 -13.74
CA MET A 494 22.44 -3.61 -12.34
C MET A 494 23.60 -2.68 -11.99
N GLN A 495 23.35 -1.60 -11.24
CA GLN A 495 24.43 -0.76 -10.72
C GLN A 495 25.46 -1.61 -9.94
N PHE A 496 26.72 -1.19 -9.95
CA PHE A 496 27.70 -1.78 -9.03
C PHE A 496 27.49 -1.23 -7.62
N ASP A 497 27.39 -2.13 -6.64
CA ASP A 497 27.06 -1.80 -5.27
C ASP A 497 27.93 -2.56 -4.27
N GLU A 498 27.89 -2.12 -3.02
CA GLU A 498 28.46 -2.83 -1.89
C GLU A 498 27.34 -3.48 -1.07
N CYS A 499 27.28 -4.81 -1.11
CA CYS A 499 26.34 -5.55 -0.29
C CYS A 499 26.72 -5.45 1.19
N THR A 500 25.88 -4.78 1.99
CA THR A 500 26.05 -4.69 3.44
C THR A 500 25.79 -6.06 4.08
N PRO A 501 26.73 -6.65 4.84
CA PRO A 501 26.48 -7.90 5.55
C PRO A 501 25.42 -7.71 6.65
N TYR A 502 24.67 -8.78 6.99
CA TYR A 502 23.88 -8.80 8.23
C TYR A 502 24.78 -9.01 9.46
N ALA A 503 25.73 -9.93 9.33
CA ALA A 503 26.73 -10.22 10.36
C ALA A 503 28.05 -10.65 9.71
N THR A 504 29.16 -10.35 10.37
CA THR A 504 30.50 -10.82 10.01
C THR A 504 31.08 -11.60 11.17
N ALA A 505 31.46 -12.86 10.94
CA ALA A 505 31.98 -13.77 11.97
C ALA A 505 31.10 -13.85 13.24
N GLY A 506 29.77 -13.79 13.07
CA GLY A 506 28.79 -13.84 14.17
C GLY A 506 28.52 -12.50 14.86
N VAL A 507 29.21 -11.43 14.48
CA VAL A 507 28.98 -10.07 15.00
C VAL A 507 28.03 -9.32 14.06
N LEU A 508 26.92 -8.81 14.61
CA LEU A 508 25.95 -8.03 13.85
C LEU A 508 26.57 -6.75 13.32
N THR A 509 26.24 -6.41 12.07
CA THR A 509 26.65 -5.14 11.48
C THR A 509 25.96 -3.98 12.18
N THR A 510 26.76 -3.03 12.63
CA THR A 510 26.26 -1.83 13.31
C THR A 510 25.62 -0.87 12.32
N GLN A 511 24.76 0.02 12.80
CA GLN A 511 24.17 1.06 11.97
C GLN A 511 25.22 1.97 11.30
N ALA A 512 26.35 2.24 11.98
CA ALA A 512 27.43 3.05 11.42
C ALA A 512 28.14 2.34 10.25
N GLU A 513 28.42 1.05 10.39
CA GLU A 513 28.99 0.23 9.32
C GLU A 513 28.03 0.11 8.12
N ALA A 514 26.75 -0.13 8.39
CA ALA A 514 25.71 -0.17 7.37
C ALA A 514 25.57 1.18 6.64
N ALA A 515 25.65 2.30 7.36
CA ALA A 515 25.58 3.64 6.77
C ALA A 515 26.78 3.93 5.87
N ASN A 516 28.00 3.55 6.29
CA ASN A 516 29.20 3.70 5.48
C ASN A 516 29.10 2.90 4.18
N SER A 517 28.65 1.65 4.26
CA SER A 517 28.49 0.77 3.10
C SER A 517 27.40 1.23 2.14
N MET A 518 26.24 1.64 2.67
CA MET A 518 25.13 2.18 1.87
C MET A 518 25.54 3.47 1.15
N ARG A 519 26.25 4.39 1.83
CA ARG A 519 26.71 5.64 1.20
C ARG A 519 27.80 5.42 0.15
N LEU A 520 28.67 4.43 0.33
CA LEU A 520 29.59 4.00 -0.72
C LEU A 520 28.82 3.50 -1.95
N SER A 521 27.80 2.66 -1.73
CA SER A 521 26.90 2.18 -2.79
C SER A 521 26.20 3.33 -3.53
N LEU A 522 25.76 4.39 -2.85
CA LEU A 522 25.19 5.58 -3.50
C LEU A 522 26.20 6.33 -4.38
N ARG A 523 27.47 6.45 -3.94
CA ARG A 523 28.52 7.06 -4.77
C ARG A 523 28.84 6.18 -5.98
N TRP A 524 28.85 4.87 -5.81
CA TRP A 524 29.01 3.91 -6.90
C TRP A 524 27.80 3.87 -7.84
N ALA A 525 26.59 4.10 -7.35
CA ALA A 525 25.38 4.28 -8.16
C ALA A 525 25.54 5.45 -9.13
N ARG A 526 25.99 6.61 -8.63
CA ARG A 526 26.28 7.80 -9.46
C ARG A 526 27.35 7.51 -10.51
N ARG A 527 28.41 6.78 -10.15
CA ARG A 527 29.46 6.38 -11.11
C ARG A 527 28.95 5.41 -12.17
N SER A 528 28.14 4.42 -11.76
CA SER A 528 27.53 3.44 -12.66
C SER A 528 26.63 4.12 -13.70
N ILE A 529 25.72 5.01 -13.28
CA ILE A 529 24.83 5.69 -14.22
C ILE A 529 25.58 6.64 -15.16
N ASN A 530 26.66 7.27 -14.70
CA ASN A 530 27.51 8.11 -15.53
C ASN A 530 28.20 7.30 -16.63
N GLU A 531 28.84 6.18 -16.27
CA GLU A 531 29.49 5.29 -17.25
C GLU A 531 28.45 4.69 -18.22
N PHE A 532 27.30 4.24 -17.71
CA PHE A 532 26.22 3.69 -18.52
C PHE A 532 25.77 4.67 -19.62
N LYS A 533 25.61 5.95 -19.26
CA LYS A 533 25.27 7.02 -20.19
C LYS A 533 26.42 7.30 -21.16
N GLN A 534 27.68 7.30 -20.71
CA GLN A 534 28.85 7.50 -21.57
C GLN A 534 28.99 6.39 -22.63
N LEU A 535 28.67 5.15 -22.28
CA LEU A 535 28.65 4.01 -23.19
C LEU A 535 27.49 4.04 -24.20
N ASN A 536 26.55 4.99 -24.07
CA ASN A 536 25.32 5.05 -24.84
C ASN A 536 24.57 3.71 -24.84
N ASN A 537 24.51 3.05 -23.69
CA ASN A 537 23.87 1.75 -23.57
C ASN A 537 22.35 1.91 -23.76
N PRO A 538 21.72 1.23 -24.75
CA PRO A 538 20.29 1.38 -25.04
C PRO A 538 19.38 0.52 -24.14
N ASN A 539 19.97 -0.24 -23.21
CA ASN A 539 19.24 -1.13 -22.30
C ASN A 539 18.79 -0.37 -21.04
N ALA A 540 18.14 -1.05 -20.10
CA ALA A 540 17.73 -0.46 -18.82
C ALA A 540 18.84 -0.57 -17.77
N LEU A 541 18.91 0.39 -16.84
CA LEU A 541 19.78 0.34 -15.67
C LEU A 541 18.97 0.44 -14.37
N PHE A 542 19.16 -0.51 -13.46
CA PHE A 542 18.48 -0.51 -12.16
C PHE A 542 19.42 -0.07 -11.03
N GLY A 543 18.88 0.77 -10.14
CA GLY A 543 19.52 1.14 -8.88
C GLY A 543 19.26 0.10 -7.79
N ILE A 544 20.14 -0.02 -6.79
CA ILE A 544 20.01 -1.01 -5.70
C ILE A 544 19.96 -0.27 -4.36
N VAL A 545 18.79 -0.30 -3.72
CA VAL A 545 18.57 0.21 -2.37
C VAL A 545 19.34 -0.66 -1.38
N GLN A 546 20.25 -0.04 -0.63
CA GLN A 546 21.04 -0.65 0.45
C GLN A 546 20.67 -0.02 1.81
N GLY A 547 21.27 -0.49 2.91
CA GLY A 547 21.01 0.03 4.26
C GLY A 547 20.84 -1.03 5.34
N GLY A 548 21.06 -2.31 5.02
CA GLY A 548 20.94 -3.41 5.97
C GLY A 548 19.54 -3.50 6.59
N MET A 549 19.48 -3.75 7.91
CA MET A 549 18.22 -3.87 8.66
C MET A 549 17.77 -2.54 9.29
N HIS A 550 18.19 -1.39 8.73
CA HIS A 550 17.90 -0.07 9.27
C HIS A 550 17.02 0.75 8.31
N GLU A 551 15.76 0.98 8.69
CA GLU A 551 14.75 1.69 7.89
C GLU A 551 15.19 3.09 7.47
N ALA A 552 15.76 3.87 8.39
CA ALA A 552 16.25 5.21 8.09
C ALA A 552 17.36 5.23 7.02
N LEU A 553 18.23 4.20 7.00
CA LEU A 553 19.27 4.09 5.97
C LEU A 553 18.69 3.63 4.63
N ARG A 554 17.64 2.82 4.65
CA ARG A 554 16.89 2.44 3.45
C ARG A 554 16.20 3.66 2.83
N ASP A 555 15.60 4.51 3.66
CA ASP A 555 14.99 5.77 3.22
C ASP A 555 16.04 6.74 2.63
N GLU A 556 17.21 6.87 3.28
CA GLU A 556 18.35 7.65 2.76
C GLU A 556 18.84 7.12 1.41
N SER A 557 19.00 5.80 1.29
CA SER A 557 19.40 5.13 0.05
C SER A 557 18.38 5.34 -1.06
N LEU A 558 17.10 5.14 -0.78
CA LEU A 558 16.03 5.30 -1.76
C LEU A 558 15.92 6.75 -2.25
N ALA A 559 16.01 7.73 -1.34
CA ALA A 559 16.00 9.14 -1.72
C ALA A 559 17.16 9.47 -2.67
N GLY A 560 18.38 9.04 -2.34
CA GLY A 560 19.56 9.25 -3.18
C GLY A 560 19.47 8.57 -4.54
N LEU A 561 18.90 7.36 -4.63
CA LEU A 561 18.70 6.66 -5.91
C LEU A 561 17.56 7.28 -6.75
N THR A 562 16.53 7.82 -6.11
CA THR A 562 15.41 8.47 -6.81
C THR A 562 15.89 9.75 -7.50
N GLU A 563 16.79 10.50 -6.88
CA GLU A 563 17.45 11.67 -7.51
C GLU A 563 18.30 11.31 -8.74
N LEU A 564 18.69 10.04 -8.89
CA LEU A 564 19.45 9.54 -10.04
C LEU A 564 18.57 9.16 -11.24
N ASP A 565 17.27 8.95 -11.01
CA ASP A 565 16.28 8.51 -12.00
C ASP A 565 16.72 7.26 -12.77
N PHE A 566 16.75 6.11 -12.08
CA PHE A 566 16.98 4.81 -12.70
C PHE A 566 15.72 4.28 -13.40
N ASP A 567 15.90 3.32 -14.31
CA ASP A 567 14.79 2.68 -15.03
C ASP A 567 14.00 1.71 -14.16
N GLY A 568 14.58 1.28 -13.03
CA GLY A 568 13.98 0.40 -12.05
C GLY A 568 14.77 0.38 -10.73
N TYR A 569 14.14 -0.15 -9.68
CA TYR A 569 14.71 -0.13 -8.34
C TYR A 569 14.71 -1.52 -7.73
N ALA A 570 15.89 -1.97 -7.32
CA ALA A 570 16.08 -3.22 -6.63
C ALA A 570 16.28 -3.02 -5.14
N ILE A 571 15.90 -4.03 -4.35
CA ILE A 571 16.18 -4.11 -2.92
C ILE A 571 17.31 -5.12 -2.73
N GLY A 572 18.50 -4.63 -2.39
CA GLY A 572 19.69 -5.42 -2.10
C GLY A 572 19.91 -5.66 -0.61
N GLY A 573 20.83 -6.57 -0.28
CA GLY A 573 21.25 -6.81 1.12
C GLY A 573 20.14 -7.42 2.00
N LEU A 574 19.18 -8.12 1.40
CA LEU A 574 18.21 -8.99 2.06
C LEU A 574 18.50 -10.46 1.68
N SER A 575 18.06 -11.39 2.52
CA SER A 575 18.39 -12.81 2.50
C SER A 575 19.90 -13.10 2.56
N VAL A 576 20.63 -12.32 3.37
CA VAL A 576 22.09 -12.45 3.59
C VAL A 576 22.44 -13.06 4.95
N GLY A 577 21.44 -13.59 5.66
CA GLY A 577 21.61 -14.33 6.93
C GLY A 577 20.75 -13.80 8.07
N GLU A 578 19.96 -12.77 7.83
CA GLU A 578 19.04 -12.20 8.80
C GLU A 578 17.83 -13.12 9.11
N PRO A 579 17.20 -12.96 10.28
CA PRO A 579 15.93 -13.60 10.58
C PRO A 579 14.84 -13.21 9.57
N LYS A 580 13.94 -14.14 9.26
CA LYS A 580 12.83 -13.91 8.30
C LYS A 580 11.93 -12.73 8.67
N GLU A 581 11.71 -12.49 9.95
CA GLU A 581 10.88 -11.36 10.40
C GLU A 581 11.56 -10.01 10.17
N GLU A 582 12.88 -9.93 10.29
CA GLU A 582 13.65 -8.72 9.97
C GLU A 582 13.63 -8.43 8.46
N MET A 583 13.82 -9.48 7.63
CA MET A 583 13.71 -9.37 6.18
C MET A 583 12.33 -8.82 5.78
N LYS A 584 11.25 -9.38 6.34
CA LYS A 584 9.87 -8.94 6.07
C LYS A 584 9.62 -7.51 6.56
N ARG A 585 10.12 -7.13 7.73
CA ARG A 585 9.99 -5.77 8.28
C ARG A 585 10.59 -4.75 7.31
N ILE A 586 11.82 -4.98 6.84
CA ILE A 586 12.47 -4.09 5.88
C ILE A 586 11.76 -4.09 4.53
N LEU A 587 11.34 -5.25 4.05
CA LEU A 587 10.58 -5.36 2.81
C LEU A 587 9.26 -4.57 2.85
N ASN A 588 8.49 -4.71 3.93
CA ASN A 588 7.24 -3.96 4.13
C ASN A 588 7.46 -2.45 4.31
N HIS A 589 8.63 -2.05 4.82
CA HIS A 589 9.01 -0.65 4.89
C HIS A 589 9.36 -0.09 3.50
N VAL A 590 10.25 -0.75 2.77
CA VAL A 590 10.81 -0.20 1.53
C VAL A 590 9.90 -0.41 0.33
N GLY A 591 9.27 -1.58 0.19
CA GLY A 591 8.48 -1.97 -0.98
C GLY A 591 7.42 -0.92 -1.38
N PRO A 592 6.53 -0.50 -0.46
CA PRO A 592 5.50 0.51 -0.76
C PRO A 592 6.04 1.92 -1.04
N ARG A 593 7.31 2.19 -0.72
CA ARG A 593 7.95 3.51 -0.90
C ARG A 593 8.70 3.63 -2.22
N LEU A 594 8.98 2.51 -2.89
CA LEU A 594 9.62 2.52 -4.20
C LEU A 594 8.73 3.25 -5.24
N PRO A 595 9.31 3.94 -6.25
CA PRO A 595 8.54 4.69 -7.24
C PRO A 595 7.53 3.84 -8.00
N ALA A 596 6.24 4.14 -7.84
CA ALA A 596 5.13 3.33 -8.33
C ALA A 596 5.01 3.26 -9.86
N ASP A 597 5.77 4.03 -10.63
CA ASP A 597 5.86 3.98 -12.09
C ASP A 597 7.04 3.15 -12.61
N LYS A 598 7.85 2.59 -11.71
CA LYS A 598 9.07 1.83 -12.02
C LYS A 598 8.96 0.39 -11.49
N PRO A 599 9.63 -0.58 -12.10
CA PRO A 599 9.65 -1.96 -11.62
C PRO A 599 10.43 -2.11 -10.32
N HIS A 600 9.91 -2.95 -9.41
CA HIS A 600 10.52 -3.27 -8.13
C HIS A 600 11.13 -4.68 -8.13
N TYR A 601 12.44 -4.79 -7.89
CA TYR A 601 13.18 -6.06 -7.95
C TYR A 601 13.73 -6.48 -6.57
N LEU A 602 13.26 -7.61 -6.02
CA LEU A 602 13.82 -8.17 -4.79
C LEU A 602 14.92 -9.19 -5.11
N MET A 603 16.16 -8.85 -4.77
CA MET A 603 17.34 -9.62 -5.15
C MET A 603 17.58 -10.83 -4.25
N GLY A 604 17.82 -12.01 -4.83
CA GLY A 604 18.33 -13.20 -4.14
C GLY A 604 17.34 -13.92 -3.21
N VAL A 605 16.10 -13.45 -3.10
CA VAL A 605 15.03 -14.04 -2.29
C VAL A 605 14.20 -15.01 -3.14
N GLY A 606 13.83 -16.16 -2.59
CA GLY A 606 13.02 -17.08 -3.39
C GLY A 606 12.60 -18.39 -2.77
N THR A 607 12.15 -18.47 -1.52
CA THR A 607 11.19 -19.54 -1.19
C THR A 607 9.82 -19.17 -1.77
N PRO A 608 8.92 -20.14 -2.06
CA PRO A 608 7.58 -19.83 -2.57
C PRO A 608 6.82 -18.83 -1.67
N GLU A 609 6.95 -18.96 -0.35
CA GLU A 609 6.33 -18.05 0.62
C GLU A 609 6.92 -16.63 0.54
N ASP A 610 8.23 -16.50 0.35
CA ASP A 610 8.86 -15.20 0.22
C ASP A 610 8.43 -14.48 -1.06
N LEU A 611 8.24 -15.23 -2.15
CA LEU A 611 7.74 -14.69 -3.42
C LEU A 611 6.34 -14.11 -3.24
N VAL A 612 5.43 -14.88 -2.62
CA VAL A 612 4.06 -14.42 -2.34
C VAL A 612 4.05 -13.19 -1.43
N ALA A 613 4.87 -13.20 -0.37
CA ALA A 613 5.00 -12.05 0.54
C ALA A 613 5.58 -10.81 -0.17
N GLY A 614 6.58 -11.00 -1.03
CA GLY A 614 7.16 -9.93 -1.84
C GLY A 614 6.15 -9.29 -2.78
N VAL A 615 5.37 -10.10 -3.49
CA VAL A 615 4.32 -9.59 -4.38
C VAL A 615 3.26 -8.83 -3.58
N ALA A 616 2.87 -9.33 -2.41
CA ALA A 616 1.94 -8.62 -1.51
C ALA A 616 2.50 -7.28 -0.99
N ALA A 617 3.83 -7.13 -0.91
CA ALA A 617 4.52 -5.90 -0.55
C ALA A 617 4.84 -4.99 -1.75
N GLY A 618 4.36 -5.33 -2.95
CA GLY A 618 4.52 -4.54 -4.16
C GLY A 618 5.79 -4.81 -4.97
N ILE A 619 6.41 -6.00 -4.84
CA ILE A 619 7.56 -6.41 -5.66
C ILE A 619 7.12 -7.05 -6.98
N ASP A 620 7.80 -6.68 -8.07
CA ASP A 620 7.53 -7.11 -9.45
C ASP A 620 8.48 -8.21 -9.95
N MET A 621 9.70 -8.27 -9.46
CA MET A 621 10.74 -9.16 -10.00
C MET A 621 11.50 -9.87 -8.89
N PHE A 622 11.89 -11.12 -9.15
CA PHE A 622 12.62 -11.97 -8.22
C PHE A 622 13.64 -12.83 -8.94
N ASP A 623 14.72 -13.18 -8.24
CA ASP A 623 15.66 -14.21 -8.67
C ASP A 623 16.11 -15.04 -7.46
N CYS A 624 16.41 -16.32 -7.70
CA CYS A 624 17.10 -17.13 -6.71
C CYS A 624 17.71 -18.37 -7.36
N VAL A 625 18.89 -18.79 -6.88
CA VAL A 625 19.46 -20.09 -7.28
C VAL A 625 18.73 -21.28 -6.65
N MET A 626 17.87 -21.04 -5.65
CA MET A 626 17.23 -22.08 -4.84
C MET A 626 16.49 -23.15 -5.67
N PRO A 627 15.64 -22.81 -6.66
CA PRO A 627 14.89 -23.83 -7.42
C PRO A 627 15.81 -24.82 -8.12
N THR A 628 16.87 -24.34 -8.77
CA THR A 628 17.79 -25.22 -9.52
C THR A 628 18.77 -25.93 -8.57
N ARG A 629 19.32 -25.24 -7.56
CA ARG A 629 20.25 -25.83 -6.60
C ARG A 629 19.59 -26.95 -5.80
N ASN A 630 18.40 -26.69 -5.27
CA ASN A 630 17.67 -27.65 -4.45
C ASN A 630 17.20 -28.86 -5.27
N ALA A 631 16.73 -28.64 -6.51
CA ALA A 631 16.34 -29.71 -7.42
C ALA A 631 17.45 -30.76 -7.63
N ARG A 632 18.68 -30.30 -7.92
CA ARG A 632 19.85 -31.17 -8.10
C ARG A 632 20.22 -31.92 -6.81
N ASN A 633 19.92 -31.34 -5.66
CA ASN A 633 20.11 -31.96 -4.33
C ASN A 633 18.89 -32.75 -3.84
N GLY A 634 17.88 -32.96 -4.69
CA GLY A 634 16.71 -33.79 -4.39
C GLY A 634 15.66 -33.12 -3.49
N TRP A 635 15.58 -31.79 -3.48
CA TRP A 635 14.55 -31.03 -2.78
C TRP A 635 13.70 -30.25 -3.80
N LEU A 636 12.41 -30.58 -3.83
CA LEU A 636 11.47 -30.22 -4.88
C LEU A 636 10.31 -29.44 -4.30
N PHE A 637 9.95 -28.34 -4.97
CA PHE A 637 8.85 -27.48 -4.55
C PHE A 637 7.56 -27.93 -5.21
N THR A 638 6.49 -28.02 -4.43
CA THR A 638 5.16 -28.41 -4.90
C THR A 638 4.11 -27.47 -4.32
N ARG A 639 2.90 -27.51 -4.89
CA ARG A 639 1.72 -26.81 -4.38
C ARG A 639 1.43 -27.15 -2.92
N PHE A 640 1.68 -28.41 -2.54
CA PHE A 640 1.37 -28.94 -1.21
C PHE A 640 2.57 -28.97 -0.27
N GLY A 641 3.60 -28.16 -0.55
CA GLY A 641 4.79 -28.04 0.28
C GLY A 641 6.04 -28.62 -0.37
N ASP A 642 7.00 -28.99 0.45
CA ASP A 642 8.35 -29.33 0.02
C ASP A 642 8.57 -30.85 0.04
N LEU A 643 8.86 -31.42 -1.13
CA LEU A 643 9.14 -32.85 -1.29
C LEU A 643 10.65 -33.11 -1.28
N LYS A 644 11.11 -34.09 -0.50
CA LYS A 644 12.51 -34.55 -0.47
C LYS A 644 12.63 -35.90 -1.15
N ILE A 645 12.94 -35.92 -2.45
CA ILE A 645 12.86 -37.13 -3.29
C ILE A 645 13.80 -38.25 -2.83
N LYS A 646 14.86 -37.91 -2.08
CA LYS A 646 15.80 -38.85 -1.47
C LYS A 646 15.18 -39.74 -0.38
N ASN A 647 14.03 -39.38 0.18
CA ASN A 647 13.40 -40.12 1.26
C ASN A 647 12.95 -41.51 0.79
N ALA A 648 13.17 -42.53 1.63
CA ALA A 648 12.86 -43.92 1.29
C ALA A 648 11.36 -44.18 1.03
N ALA A 649 10.48 -43.34 1.58
CA ALA A 649 9.04 -43.39 1.35
C ALA A 649 8.67 -43.30 -0.15
N HIS A 650 9.52 -42.67 -0.97
CA HIS A 650 9.26 -42.51 -2.40
C HIS A 650 9.68 -43.72 -3.24
N ARG A 651 10.37 -44.72 -2.68
CA ARG A 651 10.94 -45.87 -3.42
C ARG A 651 9.93 -46.61 -4.31
N HIS A 652 8.68 -46.71 -3.85
CA HIS A 652 7.60 -47.41 -4.54
C HIS A 652 6.41 -46.49 -4.83
N ASP A 653 6.56 -45.17 -4.70
CA ASP A 653 5.47 -44.22 -4.89
C ASP A 653 5.23 -43.97 -6.40
N PRO A 654 4.11 -44.43 -6.97
CA PRO A 654 3.84 -44.31 -8.41
C PRO A 654 3.35 -42.91 -8.79
N ARG A 655 3.01 -42.04 -7.83
CA ARG A 655 2.48 -40.70 -8.07
C ARG A 655 3.55 -39.78 -8.66
N PRO A 656 3.16 -38.71 -9.39
CA PRO A 656 4.08 -37.66 -9.80
C PRO A 656 4.54 -36.83 -8.60
N LEU A 657 5.46 -35.88 -8.81
CA LEU A 657 5.90 -34.96 -7.75
C LEU A 657 4.71 -34.16 -7.19
N ASP A 658 3.88 -33.64 -8.09
CA ASP A 658 2.67 -32.86 -7.81
C ASP A 658 1.59 -33.22 -8.84
N GLU A 659 0.43 -33.67 -8.36
CA GLU A 659 -0.70 -34.11 -9.21
C GLU A 659 -1.38 -32.96 -9.97
N SER A 660 -1.18 -31.72 -9.52
CA SER A 660 -1.69 -30.51 -10.18
C SER A 660 -0.72 -29.91 -11.18
N CYS A 661 0.53 -30.42 -11.25
CA CYS A 661 1.58 -29.86 -12.08
C CYS A 661 1.55 -30.45 -13.50
N ALA A 662 1.51 -29.59 -14.50
CA ALA A 662 1.44 -29.98 -15.91
C ALA A 662 2.82 -30.11 -16.59
N CYS A 663 3.93 -29.92 -15.85
CA CYS A 663 5.27 -30.00 -16.43
C CYS A 663 5.59 -31.39 -16.99
N TYR A 664 6.54 -31.44 -17.92
CA TYR A 664 7.02 -32.69 -18.51
C TYR A 664 7.38 -33.75 -17.45
N THR A 665 8.05 -33.35 -16.36
CA THR A 665 8.42 -34.29 -15.30
C THR A 665 7.20 -34.93 -14.63
N CYS A 666 6.20 -34.14 -14.22
CA CYS A 666 5.01 -34.65 -13.53
C CYS A 666 4.07 -35.44 -14.45
N ARG A 667 4.05 -35.14 -15.75
CA ARG A 667 3.21 -35.87 -16.71
C ARG A 667 3.73 -37.26 -17.06
N HIS A 668 5.03 -37.50 -16.90
CA HIS A 668 5.68 -38.68 -17.48
C HIS A 668 6.40 -39.58 -16.45
N PHE A 669 6.75 -39.08 -15.28
CA PHE A 669 7.59 -39.82 -14.34
C PHE A 669 7.02 -39.85 -12.92
N SER A 670 7.19 -40.99 -12.27
CA SER A 670 6.81 -41.19 -10.88
C SER A 670 7.89 -40.73 -9.90
N ARG A 671 7.49 -40.48 -8.66
CA ARG A 671 8.39 -40.27 -7.52
C ARG A 671 9.36 -41.44 -7.34
N ALA A 672 8.92 -42.68 -7.55
CA ALA A 672 9.80 -43.86 -7.51
C ALA A 672 10.94 -43.80 -8.52
N TYR A 673 10.65 -43.43 -9.76
CA TYR A 673 11.68 -43.31 -10.79
C TYR A 673 12.66 -42.18 -10.49
N LEU A 674 12.15 -41.00 -10.09
CA LEU A 674 12.99 -39.85 -9.73
C LEU A 674 13.84 -40.13 -8.48
N HIS A 675 13.30 -40.85 -7.50
CA HIS A 675 14.04 -41.34 -6.33
C HIS A 675 15.20 -42.25 -6.78
N HIS A 676 14.92 -43.22 -7.65
CA HIS A 676 15.95 -44.11 -8.20
C HIS A 676 17.05 -43.33 -8.90
N LEU A 677 16.71 -42.46 -9.87
CA LEU A 677 17.69 -41.64 -10.61
C LEU A 677 18.56 -40.80 -9.68
N HIS A 678 17.95 -40.17 -8.66
CA HIS A 678 18.70 -39.41 -7.68
C HIS A 678 19.66 -40.29 -6.86
N ARG A 679 19.23 -41.50 -6.45
CA ARG A 679 20.04 -42.44 -5.67
C ARG A 679 21.24 -43.00 -6.44
N VAL A 680 21.11 -43.20 -7.75
CA VAL A 680 22.21 -43.67 -8.60
C VAL A 680 23.08 -42.54 -9.15
N GLY A 681 22.74 -41.27 -8.87
CA GLY A 681 23.50 -40.12 -9.34
C GLY A 681 23.32 -39.81 -10.83
N GLU A 682 22.22 -40.26 -11.43
CA GLU A 682 21.94 -40.05 -12.85
C GLU A 682 21.61 -38.59 -13.17
N ILE A 683 22.27 -38.04 -14.20
CA ILE A 683 22.14 -36.62 -14.61
C ILE A 683 20.68 -36.30 -14.97
N LEU A 684 19.98 -37.26 -15.59
CA LEU A 684 18.57 -37.12 -15.95
C LEU A 684 17.70 -36.77 -14.74
N GLY A 685 17.98 -37.33 -13.56
CA GLY A 685 17.23 -37.02 -12.34
C GLY A 685 17.36 -35.56 -11.95
N ALA A 686 18.58 -35.02 -11.99
CA ALA A 686 18.86 -33.61 -11.69
C ALA A 686 18.18 -32.65 -12.71
N ARG A 687 18.15 -33.04 -13.99
CA ARG A 687 17.51 -32.30 -15.08
C ARG A 687 15.98 -32.26 -14.93
N LEU A 688 15.33 -33.41 -14.76
CA LEU A 688 13.88 -33.52 -14.57
C LEU A 688 13.40 -32.77 -13.33
N ASN A 689 14.15 -32.89 -12.23
CA ASN A 689 13.87 -32.15 -10.99
C ASN A 689 13.98 -30.63 -11.17
N THR A 690 14.96 -30.17 -11.93
CA THR A 690 15.17 -28.74 -12.16
C THR A 690 14.08 -28.16 -13.05
N LEU A 691 13.68 -28.89 -14.10
CA LEU A 691 12.55 -28.52 -14.96
C LEU A 691 11.27 -28.35 -14.12
N HIS A 692 10.97 -29.32 -13.24
CA HIS A 692 9.82 -29.24 -12.35
C HIS A 692 9.86 -28.01 -11.44
N ASN A 693 10.96 -27.79 -10.72
CA ASN A 693 11.07 -26.67 -9.78
C ASN A 693 10.93 -25.30 -10.46
N LEU A 694 11.56 -25.11 -11.63
CA LEU A 694 11.45 -23.85 -12.36
C LEU A 694 10.06 -23.65 -12.95
N HIS A 695 9.45 -24.72 -13.48
CA HIS A 695 8.06 -24.65 -13.93
C HIS A 695 7.13 -24.26 -12.78
N TYR A 696 7.25 -24.87 -11.60
CA TYR A 696 6.43 -24.51 -10.43
C TYR A 696 6.59 -23.03 -10.05
N TYR A 697 7.79 -22.48 -10.09
CA TYR A 697 8.02 -21.06 -9.78
C TYR A 697 7.38 -20.13 -10.81
N LEU A 698 7.51 -20.46 -12.10
CA LEU A 698 6.91 -19.67 -13.17
C LEU A 698 5.39 -19.78 -13.19
N GLU A 699 4.85 -20.96 -12.86
CA GLU A 699 3.42 -21.19 -12.68
C GLU A 699 2.89 -20.42 -11.46
N LEU A 700 3.60 -20.43 -10.34
CA LEU A 700 3.23 -19.63 -9.16
C LEU A 700 3.14 -18.14 -9.51
N MET A 701 4.11 -17.62 -10.28
CA MET A 701 4.07 -16.25 -10.77
C MET A 701 2.90 -16.03 -11.73
N HIS A 702 2.60 -16.99 -12.61
CA HIS A 702 1.43 -16.95 -13.49
C HIS A 702 0.13 -16.92 -12.70
N GLU A 703 -0.05 -17.79 -11.70
CA GLU A 703 -1.22 -17.82 -10.84
C GLU A 703 -1.37 -16.53 -10.05
N MET A 704 -0.27 -15.94 -9.56
CA MET A 704 -0.32 -14.60 -8.93
C MET A 704 -0.73 -13.53 -9.94
N ARG A 705 -0.15 -13.50 -11.15
CA ARG A 705 -0.57 -12.55 -12.21
C ARG A 705 -2.04 -12.71 -12.58
N THR A 706 -2.53 -13.95 -12.66
CA THR A 706 -3.92 -14.28 -12.93
C THR A 706 -4.79 -13.85 -11.76
N ALA A 707 -4.44 -14.18 -10.52
CA ALA A 707 -5.20 -13.85 -9.32
C ALA A 707 -5.24 -12.34 -9.07
N ILE A 708 -4.14 -11.62 -9.25
CA ILE A 708 -4.19 -10.15 -9.24
C ILE A 708 -5.01 -9.70 -10.47
N GLY A 709 -4.88 -10.39 -11.62
CA GLY A 709 -5.57 -10.10 -12.90
C GLY A 709 -7.09 -10.14 -12.82
N THR A 710 -7.59 -11.13 -12.09
CA THR A 710 -9.00 -11.40 -11.79
C THR A 710 -9.39 -10.92 -10.40
N CYS A 711 -8.49 -10.22 -9.71
CA CYS A 711 -8.71 -9.62 -8.41
C CYS A 711 -9.18 -10.54 -7.30
N THR A 712 -8.55 -11.69 -7.24
CA THR A 712 -8.66 -12.71 -6.22
C THR A 712 -7.34 -12.93 -5.48
N PHE A 713 -6.37 -11.98 -5.54
CA PHE A 713 -5.03 -12.19 -4.97
C PHE A 713 -5.02 -12.50 -3.47
N SER A 714 -5.80 -11.79 -2.63
CA SER A 714 -5.90 -12.14 -1.20
C SER A 714 -6.43 -13.57 -0.98
N ALA A 715 -7.44 -13.98 -1.74
CA ALA A 715 -7.97 -15.35 -1.70
C ALA A 715 -6.93 -16.38 -2.21
N PHE A 716 -6.17 -16.02 -3.23
CA PHE A 716 -5.04 -16.81 -3.71
C PHE A 716 -3.97 -16.99 -2.62
N VAL A 717 -3.59 -15.93 -1.89
CA VAL A 717 -2.60 -16.00 -0.80
C VAL A 717 -3.09 -16.96 0.30
N GLN A 718 -4.36 -16.86 0.70
CA GLN A 718 -4.95 -17.77 1.69
C GLN A 718 -4.96 -19.21 1.19
N LYS A 719 -5.39 -19.43 -0.06
CA LYS A 719 -5.39 -20.75 -0.70
C LYS A 719 -3.97 -21.33 -0.77
N PHE A 720 -3.00 -20.54 -1.21
CA PHE A 720 -1.59 -20.93 -1.29
C PHE A 720 -1.06 -21.41 0.07
N HIS A 721 -1.28 -20.65 1.15
CA HIS A 721 -0.84 -21.06 2.48
C HIS A 721 -1.56 -22.31 2.98
N ALA A 722 -2.87 -22.43 2.75
CA ALA A 722 -3.63 -23.62 3.11
C ALA A 722 -3.16 -24.87 2.36
N GLU A 723 -2.90 -24.75 1.06
CA GLU A 723 -2.38 -25.83 0.21
C GLU A 723 -0.97 -26.24 0.66
N ARG A 724 -0.06 -25.28 0.89
CA ARG A 724 1.30 -25.57 1.37
C ARG A 724 1.29 -26.24 2.75
N ALA A 725 0.40 -25.82 3.65
CA ALA A 725 0.27 -26.38 5.00
C ALA A 725 -0.31 -27.80 5.03
N ARG A 726 -1.06 -28.21 4.00
CA ARG A 726 -1.58 -29.58 3.86
C ARG A 726 -0.46 -30.63 3.87
N GLY A 727 0.71 -30.28 3.35
CA GLY A 727 1.86 -31.17 3.27
C GLY A 727 1.77 -32.16 2.09
N VAL A 728 2.93 -32.71 1.76
CA VAL A 728 3.10 -33.64 0.64
C VAL A 728 2.73 -35.04 1.11
N LEU A 729 1.50 -35.47 0.80
CA LEU A 729 1.00 -36.84 1.07
C LEU A 729 1.68 -37.88 0.16
#